data_AF-A0A1Q4D7H1-F1
#
_entry.id   AF-A0A1Q4D7H1-F1
#
_cell.length_a   1.000
_cell.length_b   1.000
_cell.length_c   1.000
_cell.angle_alpha   90.00
_cell.angle_beta   90.00
_cell.angle_gamma   90.00
#
_symmetry.space_group_name_H-M   'P 1'
#
loop_
_entity.id
_entity.type
_entity.pdbx_description
1 polymer ?
#
loop_
_entity_poly.entity_id
_entity_poly.type
_entity_poly.pdbx_seq_one_letter_code
_entity_poly.pdbx_strand_id
1 'polypeptide(L)'
;MLVAHYDSVASGPGAADDGSNVAAILEIVRALKAAPPLRNDVEILFTDGEEVGDLGAQAYVDSGGAADPRRTAVVNMEARGTSGPAIMFQTVGANAGLMRAAGASGALATSVSDDIYELLPNYTDLTVFGEAGLRGLNFAFVGGSANYHTQHDDLAHLDASSVQDMGASVLAAVRELGGSDLGALPDGDDSYFTVLGLFVHYPAWLVWPLALLAALAVVAAIWSHRRRGARPGRIGDVAASFLGPVIAAAAIGIALWLFLLSVRPLYALLYIGDTYRSQYYATGFTLLALVALTIWYRWARRRATVAEVALASLSWLATLALVTAAVAPGGAYLFTWPAVIGASAMAAAQRWAGEGSPWHAIAAGAAAAPAMLLVVPIVLLLFPLLGISLAAAPLVAAVLFGATALSLLPFTPRVFTVMQSFVLVAAVTLVGVGLGVDGFDIGRPRPVSLGYAVDGDTGRAYWVTTGEPDEPMVAPLLAQRVTLPTGSFPNLPPRPVLATVARPTRSVVVPTLQQLGDRRRSDGARDTSVRVQAGPGASYVYVYGDAIEGATVGGIALPGGTNVGGRWGAGYAAPPADGIEMTFTTHGPLTVRVIALYGTLPADAGAPGLPPDASWVTMSALAGQTSATREFTV
;
A
#
# COMPACT_ATOMS: atom_id res chain seq x y z
N MET A 1 10.23 -10.05 19.80
CA MET A 1 10.90 -8.81 19.38
C MET A 1 9.83 -7.83 18.96
N LEU A 2 9.85 -6.62 19.53
CA LEU A 2 8.93 -5.53 19.24
C LEU A 2 9.71 -4.45 18.49
N VAL A 3 9.26 -4.10 17.29
CA VAL A 3 10.00 -3.29 16.32
C VAL A 3 9.19 -2.08 15.89
N ALA A 4 9.89 -0.95 15.74
CA ALA A 4 9.46 0.31 15.16
C ALA A 4 10.72 1.01 14.63
N HIS A 5 10.62 1.82 13.58
CA HIS A 5 11.76 2.61 13.12
C HIS A 5 11.78 3.98 13.81
N TYR A 6 12.96 4.57 14.01
CA TYR A 6 13.09 5.88 14.67
C TYR A 6 13.54 7.00 13.73
N ASP A 7 13.97 6.66 12.52
CA ASP A 7 14.23 7.62 11.47
C ASP A 7 12.93 8.18 10.86
N SER A 8 13.07 9.22 10.04
CA SER A 8 11.96 9.86 9.33
C SER A 8 12.48 10.33 7.98
N VAL A 9 11.58 10.46 7.01
CA VAL A 9 11.87 11.14 5.75
C VAL A 9 12.39 12.56 5.95
N ALA A 10 13.21 13.04 5.01
CA ALA A 10 13.75 14.39 5.04
C ALA A 10 12.68 15.50 4.95
N SER A 11 11.50 15.18 4.44
CA SER A 11 10.40 16.12 4.20
C SER A 11 9.55 16.39 5.44
N GLY A 12 9.59 15.56 6.48
CA GLY A 12 8.64 15.58 7.58
C GLY A 12 9.26 15.28 8.94
N PRO A 13 8.57 15.60 10.05
CA PRO A 13 9.04 15.26 11.38
C PRO A 13 8.70 13.82 11.82
N GLY A 14 7.95 13.05 11.02
CA GLY A 14 7.68 11.64 11.26
C GLY A 14 6.90 11.37 12.55
N ALA A 15 5.92 12.22 12.88
CA ALA A 15 5.22 12.11 14.15
C ALA A 15 4.35 10.85 14.21
N ALA A 16 3.66 10.51 13.12
CA ALA A 16 3.01 9.22 12.96
C ALA A 16 4.04 8.15 12.58
N ASP A 17 4.82 8.41 11.51
CA ASP A 17 5.76 7.49 10.85
C ASP A 17 7.24 7.82 11.19
N ASP A 18 7.85 7.21 12.20
CA ASP A 18 7.27 6.21 13.12
C ASP A 18 7.42 6.58 14.59
N GLY A 19 7.54 7.89 14.85
CA GLY A 19 7.71 8.44 16.20
C GLY A 19 6.57 8.07 17.16
N SER A 20 5.34 7.90 16.66
CA SER A 20 4.19 7.49 17.45
C SER A 20 4.32 6.07 17.98
N ASN A 21 4.86 5.15 17.18
CA ASN A 21 5.02 3.75 17.56
C ASN A 21 6.26 3.55 18.43
N VAL A 22 7.34 4.32 18.24
CA VAL A 22 8.44 4.41 19.22
C VAL A 22 7.89 4.80 20.60
N ALA A 23 7.04 5.84 20.66
CA ALA A 23 6.42 6.26 21.91
C ALA A 23 5.47 5.19 22.49
N ALA A 24 4.69 4.52 21.64
CA ALA A 24 3.81 3.43 22.04
C ALA A 24 4.59 2.24 22.64
N ILE A 25 5.73 1.87 22.06
CA ILE A 25 6.62 0.83 22.57
C ILE A 25 7.16 1.18 23.95
N LEU A 26 7.59 2.42 24.17
CA LEU A 26 8.05 2.87 25.50
C LEU A 26 6.94 2.75 26.56
N GLU A 27 5.70 3.08 26.19
CA GLU A 27 4.54 2.93 27.07
C GLU A 27 4.18 1.45 27.31
N ILE A 28 4.28 0.60 26.28
CA ILE A 28 4.14 -0.86 26.39
C ILE A 28 5.16 -1.41 27.38
N VAL A 29 6.44 -1.02 27.28
CA VAL A 29 7.49 -1.44 28.22
C VAL A 29 7.14 -1.02 29.65
N ARG A 30 6.67 0.21 29.87
CA ARG A 30 6.20 0.67 31.18
C ARG A 30 5.05 -0.20 31.71
N ALA A 31 4.07 -0.52 30.87
CA ALA A 31 2.92 -1.34 31.22
C ALA A 31 3.29 -2.81 31.52
N LEU A 32 4.24 -3.38 30.78
CA LEU A 32 4.76 -4.73 31.02
C LEU A 32 5.55 -4.81 32.33
N LYS A 33 6.38 -3.81 32.64
CA LYS A 33 7.14 -3.73 33.90
C LYS A 33 6.25 -3.56 35.14
N ALA A 34 5.03 -3.02 34.96
CA ALA A 34 4.04 -2.89 36.03
C ALA A 34 3.18 -4.15 36.24
N ALA A 35 3.34 -5.17 35.39
CA ALA A 35 2.61 -6.44 35.42
C ALA A 35 3.51 -7.59 35.92
N PRO A 36 2.94 -8.77 36.22
CA PRO A 36 3.74 -9.97 36.47
C PRO A 36 4.66 -10.29 35.28
N PRO A 37 5.84 -10.87 35.54
CA PRO A 37 6.78 -11.22 34.47
C PRO A 37 6.17 -12.20 33.48
N LEU A 38 6.50 -12.01 32.21
CA LEU A 38 6.14 -12.90 31.12
C LEU A 38 7.02 -14.16 31.14
N ARG A 39 6.60 -15.20 30.41
CA ARG A 39 7.42 -16.41 30.21
C ARG A 39 8.63 -16.12 29.34
N ASN A 40 8.44 -15.34 28.28
CA ASN A 40 9.48 -14.99 27.33
C ASN A 40 10.00 -13.58 27.56
N ASP A 41 11.25 -13.35 27.18
CA ASP A 41 11.82 -12.01 27.14
C ASP A 41 11.17 -11.18 26.03
N VAL A 42 11.04 -9.88 26.29
CA VAL A 42 10.57 -8.90 25.32
C VAL A 42 11.75 -8.04 24.90
N GLU A 43 12.28 -8.35 23.72
CA GLU A 43 13.31 -7.55 23.06
C GLU A 43 12.68 -6.36 22.34
N ILE A 44 13.28 -5.18 22.51
CA ILE A 44 12.88 -3.94 21.85
C ILE A 44 13.95 -3.57 20.85
N LEU A 45 13.55 -3.35 19.60
CA LEU A 45 14.44 -2.94 18.51
C LEU A 45 13.89 -1.66 17.88
N PHE A 46 14.68 -0.59 17.94
CA PHE A 46 14.43 0.63 17.19
C PHE A 46 15.42 0.70 16.03
N THR A 47 14.92 0.50 14.82
CA THR A 47 15.70 0.47 13.58
C THR A 47 15.95 1.89 13.06
N ASP A 48 17.06 2.06 12.34
CA ASP A 48 17.42 3.31 11.65
C ASP A 48 17.40 3.05 10.14
N GLY A 49 17.03 4.04 9.36
CA GLY A 49 17.04 3.96 7.90
C GLY A 49 16.04 2.97 7.30
N GLU A 50 14.83 2.86 7.87
CA GLU A 50 13.70 2.19 7.21
C GLU A 50 13.36 2.92 5.92
N GLU A 51 13.26 4.25 6.01
CA GLU A 51 12.76 5.15 4.95
C GLU A 51 13.66 5.21 3.71
N VAL A 52 14.83 4.59 3.82
CA VAL A 52 15.90 4.55 2.83
C VAL A 52 16.16 3.14 2.31
N GLY A 53 15.34 2.17 2.76
CA GLY A 53 15.34 0.78 2.31
C GLY A 53 15.69 -0.21 3.42
N ASP A 54 15.03 -0.15 4.58
CA ASP A 54 15.10 -1.14 5.67
C ASP A 54 16.54 -1.42 6.20
N LEU A 55 17.43 -0.42 6.11
CA LEU A 55 18.87 -0.62 6.32
C LEU A 55 19.19 -1.07 7.75
N GLY A 56 18.45 -0.57 8.73
CA GLY A 56 18.61 -0.89 10.15
C GLY A 56 18.22 -2.33 10.47
N ALA A 57 17.07 -2.80 9.96
CA ALA A 57 16.68 -4.19 10.09
C ALA A 57 17.68 -5.13 9.40
N GLN A 58 18.16 -4.76 8.20
CA GLN A 58 19.16 -5.57 7.48
C GLN A 58 20.46 -5.67 8.28
N ALA A 59 20.98 -4.55 8.79
CA ALA A 59 22.17 -4.53 9.61
C ALA A 59 22.02 -5.36 10.89
N TYR A 60 20.84 -5.33 11.52
CA TYR A 60 20.55 -6.14 12.70
C TYR A 60 20.59 -7.63 12.38
N VAL A 61 19.94 -8.07 11.30
CA VAL A 61 19.96 -9.48 10.85
C VAL A 61 21.37 -9.92 10.50
N ASP A 62 22.11 -9.13 9.72
CA ASP A 62 23.46 -9.46 9.25
C ASP A 62 24.47 -9.57 10.41
N SER A 63 24.24 -8.84 11.50
CA SER A 63 25.06 -8.94 12.72
C SER A 63 24.85 -10.24 13.51
N GLY A 64 23.82 -11.03 13.14
CA GLY A 64 23.39 -12.21 13.88
C GLY A 64 22.50 -11.88 15.09
N GLY A 65 21.89 -10.69 15.14
CA GLY A 65 21.03 -10.26 16.24
C GLY A 65 19.76 -11.12 16.38
N ALA A 66 19.24 -11.66 15.27
CA ALA A 66 18.11 -12.58 15.30
C ALA A 66 18.50 -13.96 15.88
N ALA A 67 18.33 -14.13 17.20
CA ALA A 67 18.91 -15.24 17.96
C ALA A 67 18.50 -16.67 17.51
N ASP A 68 17.19 -16.92 17.32
CA ASP A 68 16.67 -18.23 16.88
C ASP A 68 15.29 -18.05 16.22
N PRO A 69 15.14 -18.28 14.91
CA PRO A 69 13.86 -18.15 14.22
C PRO A 69 12.72 -19.00 14.78
N ARG A 70 13.04 -20.09 15.49
CA ARG A 70 12.03 -20.95 16.14
C ARG A 70 11.56 -20.42 17.49
N ARG A 71 12.28 -19.48 18.08
CA ARG A 71 11.99 -18.93 19.43
C ARG A 71 11.74 -17.43 19.43
N THR A 72 11.81 -16.79 18.27
CA THR A 72 11.55 -15.37 18.10
C THR A 72 10.29 -15.16 17.26
N ALA A 73 9.34 -14.42 17.81
CA ALA A 73 8.23 -13.84 17.08
C ALA A 73 8.42 -12.32 17.01
N VAL A 74 8.20 -11.74 15.83
CA VAL A 74 8.34 -10.31 15.58
C VAL A 74 6.96 -9.65 15.60
N VAL A 75 6.84 -8.52 16.27
CA VAL A 75 5.69 -7.63 16.17
C VAL A 75 6.23 -6.29 15.69
N ASN A 76 5.88 -5.91 14.48
CA ASN A 76 6.31 -4.68 13.83
C ASN A 76 5.16 -3.67 13.82
N MET A 77 5.49 -2.39 13.99
CA MET A 77 4.55 -1.28 14.07
C MET A 77 4.94 -0.24 13.02
N GLU A 78 3.96 0.27 12.28
CA GLU A 78 4.14 1.18 11.14
C GLU A 78 3.03 2.24 11.12
N ALA A 79 3.18 3.31 10.34
CA ALA A 79 2.12 4.31 10.15
C ALA A 79 2.07 4.90 8.74
N ARG A 80 1.13 4.43 7.90
CA ARG A 80 0.95 4.96 6.53
C ARG A 80 -0.04 6.13 6.44
N GLY A 81 -0.25 6.84 7.55
CA GLY A 81 -1.22 7.90 7.72
C GLY A 81 -1.16 8.46 9.13
N THR A 82 -2.05 9.38 9.48
CA THR A 82 -2.06 10.06 10.79
C THR A 82 -3.27 9.69 11.66
N SER A 83 -4.14 8.79 11.20
CA SER A 83 -5.39 8.44 11.89
C SER A 83 -5.94 7.06 11.49
N GLY A 84 -7.05 6.66 12.11
CA GLY A 84 -7.73 5.39 11.85
C GLY A 84 -7.42 4.31 12.89
N PRO A 85 -8.14 3.19 12.87
CA PRO A 85 -7.90 2.09 13.79
C PRO A 85 -6.59 1.37 13.47
N ALA A 86 -6.03 0.70 14.47
CA ALA A 86 -4.97 -0.27 14.25
C ALA A 86 -5.48 -1.44 13.42
N ILE A 87 -4.73 -1.78 12.38
CA ILE A 87 -4.97 -2.95 11.52
C ILE A 87 -3.76 -3.87 11.58
N MET A 88 -3.99 -5.18 11.63
CA MET A 88 -2.94 -6.18 11.42
C MET A 88 -2.99 -6.57 9.94
N PHE A 89 -2.09 -6.00 9.14
CA PHE A 89 -2.21 -5.99 7.68
C PHE A 89 -1.34 -7.03 6.97
N GLN A 90 -0.30 -7.54 7.63
CA GLN A 90 0.66 -8.47 7.04
C GLN A 90 1.14 -9.50 8.09
N THR A 91 1.38 -10.73 7.63
CA THR A 91 2.16 -11.72 8.38
C THR A 91 3.38 -12.14 7.59
N VAL A 92 4.46 -12.53 8.28
CA VAL A 92 5.64 -13.14 7.63
C VAL A 92 5.93 -14.49 8.26
N GLY A 93 6.49 -15.40 7.46
CA GLY A 93 6.74 -16.78 7.87
C GLY A 93 5.46 -17.56 8.19
N ALA A 94 5.61 -18.70 8.87
CA ALA A 94 4.47 -19.54 9.27
C ALA A 94 3.57 -18.82 10.28
N ASN A 95 2.36 -18.45 9.85
CA ASN A 95 1.49 -17.56 10.63
C ASN A 95 0.55 -18.27 11.61
N ALA A 96 0.32 -19.58 11.49
CA ALA A 96 -0.68 -20.32 12.29
C ALA A 96 -0.40 -20.19 13.80
N GLY A 97 0.87 -20.22 14.19
CA GLY A 97 1.29 -20.03 15.58
C GLY A 97 1.05 -18.62 16.15
N LEU A 98 0.85 -17.62 15.29
CA LEU A 98 0.66 -16.22 15.68
C LEU A 98 -0.81 -15.83 15.81
N MET A 99 -1.74 -16.67 15.33
CA MET A 99 -3.16 -16.35 15.25
C MET A 99 -3.82 -16.05 16.61
N ARG A 100 -3.31 -16.65 17.70
CA ARG A 100 -3.78 -16.29 19.05
C ARG A 100 -3.42 -14.85 19.42
N ALA A 101 -2.21 -14.42 19.09
CA ALA A 101 -1.74 -13.06 19.35
C ALA A 101 -2.45 -12.04 18.44
N ALA A 102 -2.64 -12.39 17.16
CA ALA A 102 -3.43 -11.60 16.23
C ALA A 102 -4.88 -11.41 16.74
N GLY A 103 -5.54 -12.47 17.19
CA GLY A 103 -6.87 -12.39 17.78
C GLY A 103 -6.92 -11.63 19.11
N ALA A 104 -5.91 -11.79 19.97
CA ALA A 104 -5.80 -11.07 21.23
C ALA A 104 -5.61 -9.56 21.05
N SER A 105 -4.99 -9.14 19.94
CA SER A 105 -4.78 -7.72 19.63
C SER A 105 -6.09 -6.94 19.52
N GLY A 106 -7.18 -7.57 19.08
CA GLY A 106 -8.43 -6.88 18.78
C GLY A 106 -8.37 -5.97 17.54
N ALA A 107 -7.22 -5.87 16.88
CA ALA A 107 -7.05 -5.12 15.65
C ALA A 107 -7.85 -5.77 14.50
N LEU A 108 -8.28 -4.94 13.55
CA LEU A 108 -8.89 -5.45 12.32
C LEU A 108 -7.82 -6.19 11.50
N ALA A 109 -8.03 -7.49 11.33
CA ALA A 109 -7.13 -8.39 10.64
C ALA A 109 -7.82 -9.10 9.46
N THR A 110 -7.11 -9.31 8.36
CA THR A 110 -7.58 -10.10 7.22
C THR A 110 -6.42 -10.71 6.43
N SER A 111 -6.48 -12.00 6.09
CA SER A 111 -5.47 -12.65 5.25
C SER A 111 -5.49 -12.17 3.80
N VAL A 112 -6.51 -11.43 3.36
CA VAL A 112 -6.51 -10.81 2.02
C VAL A 112 -5.55 -9.63 1.92
N SER A 113 -5.30 -8.92 3.02
CA SER A 113 -4.35 -7.80 2.99
C SER A 113 -2.94 -8.31 2.86
N ASP A 114 -2.64 -9.49 3.43
CA ASP A 114 -1.36 -10.19 3.29
C ASP A 114 -1.09 -10.53 1.82
N ASP A 115 -2.02 -11.24 1.16
CA ASP A 115 -1.94 -11.56 -0.29
C ASP A 115 -1.79 -10.29 -1.16
N ILE A 116 -2.47 -9.20 -0.80
CA ILE A 116 -2.36 -7.92 -1.53
C ILE A 116 -0.99 -7.29 -1.30
N TYR A 117 -0.48 -7.33 -0.08
CA TYR A 117 0.79 -6.72 0.30
C TYR A 117 1.96 -7.41 -0.40
N GLU A 118 1.96 -8.75 -0.48
CA GLU A 118 2.97 -9.53 -1.24
C GLU A 118 3.05 -9.15 -2.73
N LEU A 119 1.95 -8.61 -3.30
CA LEU A 119 1.89 -8.19 -4.70
C LEU A 119 2.29 -6.73 -4.90
N LEU A 120 2.36 -5.93 -3.83
CA LEU A 120 2.77 -4.54 -3.90
C LEU A 120 4.29 -4.44 -3.76
N PRO A 121 4.95 -3.47 -4.42
CA PRO A 121 6.37 -3.20 -4.23
C PRO A 121 6.63 -2.44 -2.92
N ASN A 122 5.92 -2.80 -1.85
CA ASN A 122 6.04 -2.19 -0.53
C ASN A 122 6.85 -3.13 0.38
N TYR A 123 7.68 -2.52 1.22
CA TYR A 123 8.55 -3.20 2.17
C TYR A 123 8.51 -2.41 3.47
N THR A 124 8.84 -3.10 4.56
CA THR A 124 8.98 -2.57 5.92
C THR A 124 10.06 -3.43 6.57
N ASP A 125 10.55 -3.05 7.74
CA ASP A 125 11.47 -3.87 8.53
C ASP A 125 11.01 -5.32 8.72
N LEU A 126 9.68 -5.56 8.83
CA LEU A 126 9.14 -6.91 8.95
C LEU A 126 9.51 -7.82 7.76
N THR A 127 9.63 -7.27 6.56
CA THR A 127 10.00 -8.03 5.37
C THR A 127 11.40 -8.61 5.52
N VAL A 128 12.36 -7.81 5.99
CA VAL A 128 13.75 -8.27 6.25
C VAL A 128 13.77 -9.42 7.26
N PHE A 129 12.99 -9.31 8.34
CA PHE A 129 12.89 -10.40 9.32
C PHE A 129 12.26 -11.66 8.72
N GLY A 130 11.24 -11.51 7.88
CA GLY A 130 10.63 -12.62 7.14
C GLY A 130 11.62 -13.33 6.22
N GLU A 131 12.43 -12.58 5.47
CA GLU A 131 13.50 -13.11 4.62
C GLU A 131 14.59 -13.84 5.42
N ALA A 132 14.84 -13.39 6.66
CA ALA A 132 15.71 -14.09 7.62
C ALA A 132 15.08 -15.36 8.24
N GLY A 133 13.85 -15.71 7.85
CA GLY A 133 13.11 -16.89 8.29
C GLY A 133 12.36 -16.74 9.61
N LEU A 134 12.25 -15.51 10.14
CA LEU A 134 11.43 -15.23 11.32
C LEU A 134 9.94 -15.25 10.98
N ARG A 135 9.12 -15.41 12.02
CA ARG A 135 7.67 -15.24 11.93
C ARG A 135 7.25 -13.94 12.59
N GLY A 136 6.27 -13.23 12.04
CA GLY A 136 5.81 -11.99 12.67
C GLY A 136 4.49 -11.42 12.17
N LEU A 137 4.04 -10.39 12.88
CA LEU A 137 2.80 -9.63 12.65
C LEU A 137 3.15 -8.16 12.40
N ASN A 138 2.56 -7.57 11.36
CA ASN A 138 2.71 -6.14 11.07
C ASN A 138 1.43 -5.37 11.40
N PHE A 139 1.56 -4.27 12.15
CA PHE A 139 0.45 -3.41 12.53
C PHE A 139 0.64 -2.00 11.98
N ALA A 140 -0.42 -1.42 11.42
CA ALA A 140 -0.41 -0.02 11.02
C ALA A 140 -1.74 0.68 11.31
N PHE A 141 -1.76 2.01 11.29
CA PHE A 141 -2.94 2.78 10.92
C PHE A 141 -2.66 3.55 9.63
N VAL A 142 -3.69 3.73 8.80
CA VAL A 142 -3.51 4.13 7.38
C VAL A 142 -4.43 5.29 6.95
N GLY A 143 -5.27 5.79 7.85
CA GLY A 143 -6.16 6.92 7.57
C GLY A 143 -5.41 8.24 7.56
N GLY A 144 -5.83 9.20 6.72
CA GLY A 144 -5.15 10.49 6.63
C GLY A 144 -3.82 10.45 5.87
N SER A 145 -3.67 9.50 4.93
CA SER A 145 -2.43 9.29 4.17
C SER A 145 -2.02 10.49 3.29
N ALA A 146 -2.90 11.48 3.11
CA ALA A 146 -2.53 12.76 2.49
C ALA A 146 -1.42 13.53 3.25
N ASN A 147 -1.26 13.27 4.55
CA ASN A 147 -0.20 13.86 5.39
C ASN A 147 1.07 12.99 5.46
N TYR A 148 0.98 11.72 5.08
CA TYR A 148 2.09 10.75 5.12
C TYR A 148 3.31 11.30 4.40
N HIS A 149 4.53 11.15 4.92
CA HIS A 149 5.78 11.63 4.30
C HIS A 149 5.83 13.14 3.97
N THR A 150 5.05 13.96 4.69
CA THR A 150 5.03 15.42 4.55
C THR A 150 5.42 16.15 5.83
N GLN A 151 5.58 17.47 5.75
CA GLN A 151 5.76 18.33 6.93
C GLN A 151 4.58 18.28 7.92
N HIS A 152 3.44 17.77 7.47
CA HIS A 152 2.19 17.67 8.22
C HIS A 152 1.97 16.28 8.82
N ASP A 153 2.91 15.36 8.64
CA ASP A 153 3.05 14.24 9.55
C ASP A 153 3.62 14.73 10.89
N ASP A 154 2.81 15.52 11.59
CA ASP A 154 3.15 16.24 12.82
C ASP A 154 2.15 15.93 13.95
N LEU A 155 2.47 16.37 15.16
CA LEU A 155 1.61 16.18 16.34
C LEU A 155 0.25 16.87 16.24
N ALA A 156 0.08 17.87 15.36
CA ALA A 156 -1.19 18.57 15.23
C ALA A 156 -2.21 17.76 14.39
N HIS A 157 -1.73 16.87 13.51
CA HIS A 157 -2.55 16.05 12.63
C HIS A 157 -2.62 14.57 13.05
N LEU A 158 -1.77 14.14 13.99
CA LEU A 158 -1.79 12.81 14.59
C LEU A 158 -3.00 12.64 15.52
N ASP A 159 -3.85 11.65 15.24
CA ASP A 159 -4.98 11.29 16.11
C ASP A 159 -4.49 10.49 17.33
N ALA A 160 -4.58 11.09 18.51
CA ALA A 160 -4.22 10.44 19.77
C ALA A 160 -5.00 9.13 20.01
N SER A 161 -6.21 8.99 19.45
CA SER A 161 -7.01 7.77 19.55
C SER A 161 -6.36 6.62 18.77
N SER A 162 -5.75 6.91 17.61
CA SER A 162 -5.02 5.94 16.80
C SER A 162 -3.78 5.44 17.53
N VAL A 163 -3.01 6.35 18.13
CA VAL A 163 -1.83 5.99 18.95
C VAL A 163 -2.24 5.11 20.13
N GLN A 164 -3.34 5.46 20.81
CA GLN A 164 -3.85 4.67 21.93
C GLN A 164 -4.34 3.28 21.49
N ASP A 165 -5.06 3.19 20.37
CA ASP A 165 -5.56 1.92 19.81
C ASP A 165 -4.41 1.00 19.37
N MET A 166 -3.41 1.57 18.70
CA MET A 166 -2.19 0.88 18.29
C MET A 166 -1.43 0.31 19.50
N GLY A 167 -1.13 1.15 20.50
CA GLY A 167 -0.44 0.72 21.72
C GLY A 167 -1.23 -0.34 22.50
N ALA A 168 -2.56 -0.23 22.57
CA ALA A 168 -3.40 -1.22 23.25
C ALA A 168 -3.43 -2.57 22.50
N SER A 169 -3.56 -2.53 21.17
CA SER A 169 -3.61 -3.71 20.31
C SER A 169 -2.30 -4.49 20.38
N VAL A 170 -1.18 -3.78 20.24
CA VAL A 170 0.15 -4.40 20.28
C VAL A 170 0.50 -4.90 21.68
N LEU A 171 0.15 -4.17 22.75
CA LEU A 171 0.32 -4.65 24.12
C LEU A 171 -0.39 -6.00 24.35
N ALA A 172 -1.61 -6.16 23.82
CA ALA A 172 -2.37 -7.39 23.96
C ALA A 172 -1.73 -8.54 23.16
N ALA A 173 -1.28 -8.30 21.93
CA ALA A 173 -0.54 -9.28 21.13
C ALA A 173 0.77 -9.72 21.83
N VAL A 174 1.56 -8.76 22.33
CA VAL A 174 2.82 -9.01 23.03
C VAL A 174 2.61 -9.78 24.32
N ARG A 175 1.52 -9.54 25.06
CA ARG A 175 1.18 -10.34 26.26
C ARG A 175 0.84 -11.79 25.91
N GLU A 176 0.10 -12.03 24.84
CA GLU A 176 -0.22 -13.40 24.38
C GLU A 176 1.04 -14.15 23.93
N LEU A 177 1.91 -13.49 23.15
CA LEU A 177 3.19 -14.08 22.74
C LEU A 177 4.13 -14.28 23.93
N GLY A 178 4.23 -13.29 24.81
CA GLY A 178 5.05 -13.32 26.02
C GLY A 178 4.64 -14.40 27.02
N GLY A 179 3.36 -14.80 27.04
CA GLY A 179 2.84 -15.90 27.85
C GLY A 179 2.94 -17.28 27.19
N SER A 180 3.19 -17.35 25.87
CA SER A 180 3.18 -18.59 25.09
C SER A 180 4.54 -19.30 25.05
N ASP A 181 4.57 -20.60 24.74
CA ASP A 181 5.84 -21.28 24.46
C ASP A 181 6.24 -21.09 23.00
N LEU A 182 7.10 -20.10 22.71
CA LEU A 182 7.45 -19.72 21.33
C LEU A 182 8.08 -20.89 20.54
N GLY A 183 8.86 -21.75 21.21
CA GLY A 183 9.47 -22.94 20.59
C GLY A 183 8.51 -24.08 20.28
N ALA A 184 7.25 -23.99 20.69
CA ALA A 184 6.19 -24.97 20.45
C ALA A 184 4.99 -24.39 19.70
N LEU A 185 5.15 -23.22 19.08
CA LEU A 185 4.11 -22.65 18.23
C LEU A 185 3.86 -23.56 17.02
N PRO A 186 2.59 -23.77 16.62
CA PRO A 186 2.26 -24.46 15.39
C PRO A 186 2.99 -23.85 14.19
N ASP A 187 3.49 -24.73 13.31
CA ASP A 187 3.92 -24.37 11.96
C ASP A 187 2.74 -24.45 10.98
N GLY A 188 2.92 -23.86 9.80
CA GLY A 188 1.91 -23.76 8.75
C GLY A 188 1.20 -22.42 8.75
N ASP A 189 0.23 -22.32 7.84
CA ASP A 189 -0.48 -21.08 7.55
C ASP A 189 -1.97 -21.24 7.79
N ASP A 190 -2.59 -20.18 8.28
CA ASP A 190 -4.02 -20.05 8.51
C ASP A 190 -4.59 -18.94 7.62
N SER A 191 -5.81 -19.15 7.12
CA SER A 191 -6.66 -18.05 6.65
C SER A 191 -7.31 -17.40 7.85
N TYR A 192 -7.35 -16.07 7.91
CA TYR A 192 -7.88 -15.33 9.05
C TYR A 192 -8.63 -14.07 8.63
N PHE A 193 -9.61 -13.67 9.43
CA PHE A 193 -10.33 -12.41 9.25
C PHE A 193 -11.10 -12.00 10.51
N THR A 194 -11.41 -10.72 10.60
CA THR A 194 -12.27 -10.17 11.67
C THR A 194 -13.67 -9.91 11.14
N VAL A 195 -14.69 -10.39 11.86
CA VAL A 195 -16.11 -10.14 11.55
C VAL A 195 -16.87 -9.80 12.81
N LEU A 196 -17.48 -8.61 12.88
CA LEU A 196 -18.21 -8.12 14.06
C LEU A 196 -17.38 -8.18 15.37
N GLY A 197 -16.07 -7.92 15.28
CA GLY A 197 -15.14 -8.01 16.42
C GLY A 197 -14.72 -9.43 16.79
N LEU A 198 -15.22 -10.46 16.11
CA LEU A 198 -14.76 -11.83 16.25
C LEU A 198 -13.60 -12.10 15.30
N PHE A 199 -12.47 -12.54 15.85
CA PHE A 199 -11.36 -13.05 15.06
C PHE A 199 -11.62 -14.53 14.70
N VAL A 200 -11.67 -14.82 13.41
CA VAL A 200 -11.88 -16.16 12.86
C VAL A 200 -10.61 -16.57 12.12
N HIS A 201 -10.09 -17.76 12.42
CA HIS A 201 -8.99 -18.34 11.67
C HIS A 201 -9.18 -19.86 11.49
N TYR A 202 -8.61 -20.40 10.42
CA TYR A 202 -8.58 -21.84 10.16
C TYR A 202 -7.40 -22.21 9.25
N PRO A 203 -6.92 -23.47 9.31
CA PRO A 203 -5.78 -23.91 8.51
C PRO A 203 -5.95 -23.70 7.01
N ALA A 204 -4.92 -23.18 6.33
CA ALA A 204 -4.94 -22.85 4.90
C ALA A 204 -5.22 -24.06 4.02
N TRP A 205 -4.89 -25.28 4.44
CA TRP A 205 -5.23 -26.50 3.69
C TRP A 205 -6.74 -26.69 3.51
N LEU A 206 -7.60 -26.08 4.35
CA LEU A 206 -9.05 -26.09 4.21
C LEU A 206 -9.56 -25.17 3.10
N VAL A 207 -8.76 -24.24 2.60
CA VAL A 207 -9.16 -23.31 1.52
C VAL A 207 -9.69 -24.07 0.31
N TRP A 208 -8.95 -25.08 -0.17
CA TRP A 208 -9.35 -25.91 -1.31
C TRP A 208 -10.60 -26.77 -1.05
N PRO A 209 -10.66 -27.58 0.02
CA PRO A 209 -11.88 -28.31 0.39
C PRO A 209 -13.12 -27.42 0.51
N LEU A 210 -13.00 -26.23 1.12
CA LEU A 210 -14.11 -25.31 1.28
C LEU A 210 -14.53 -24.66 -0.05
N ALA A 211 -13.57 -24.29 -0.91
CA ALA A 211 -13.88 -23.77 -2.26
C ALA A 211 -14.55 -24.84 -3.14
N LEU A 212 -14.10 -26.09 -3.07
CA LEU A 212 -14.75 -27.22 -3.76
C LEU A 212 -16.15 -27.47 -3.20
N LEU A 213 -16.33 -27.39 -1.88
CA LEU A 213 -17.64 -27.48 -1.24
C LEU A 213 -18.59 -26.38 -1.74
N ALA A 214 -18.11 -25.14 -1.87
CA ALA A 214 -18.87 -24.04 -2.45
C ALA A 214 -19.34 -24.36 -3.87
N ALA A 215 -18.44 -24.82 -4.74
CA ALA A 215 -18.77 -25.20 -6.12
C ALA A 215 -19.79 -26.35 -6.18
N LEU A 216 -19.59 -27.40 -5.38
CA LEU A 216 -20.52 -28.53 -5.31
C LEU A 216 -21.90 -28.11 -4.78
N ALA A 217 -21.96 -27.24 -3.76
CA ALA A 217 -23.22 -26.72 -3.24
C ALA A 217 -23.98 -25.92 -4.30
N VAL A 218 -23.29 -25.09 -5.08
CA VAL A 218 -23.91 -24.34 -6.19
C VAL A 218 -24.42 -25.28 -7.28
N VAL A 219 -23.63 -26.27 -7.69
CA VAL A 219 -24.06 -27.27 -8.68
C VAL A 219 -25.29 -28.03 -8.18
N ALA A 220 -25.32 -28.44 -6.92
CA ALA A 220 -26.47 -29.10 -6.31
C ALA A 220 -27.71 -28.19 -6.29
N ALA A 221 -27.55 -26.90 -5.95
CA ALA A 221 -28.63 -25.93 -5.96
C ALA A 221 -29.20 -25.72 -7.38
N ILE A 222 -28.35 -25.58 -8.40
CA ILE A 222 -28.76 -25.47 -9.82
C ILE A 222 -29.49 -26.74 -10.27
N TRP A 223 -28.96 -27.91 -9.93
CA TRP A 223 -29.57 -29.19 -10.31
C TRP A 223 -30.94 -29.40 -9.65
N SER A 224 -31.07 -29.04 -8.36
CA SER A 224 -32.35 -29.07 -7.66
C SER A 224 -33.37 -28.12 -8.28
N HIS A 225 -32.91 -26.98 -8.81
CA HIS A 225 -33.76 -25.98 -9.48
C HIS A 225 -34.20 -26.46 -10.87
N ARG A 226 -33.31 -27.15 -11.60
CA ARG A 226 -33.61 -27.75 -12.90
C ARG A 226 -34.78 -28.74 -12.84
N ARG A 227 -34.88 -29.51 -11.75
CA ARG A 227 -35.98 -30.46 -11.52
C ARG A 227 -37.36 -29.78 -11.42
N ARG A 228 -37.41 -28.46 -11.26
CA ARG A 228 -38.63 -27.63 -11.17
C ARG A 228 -38.85 -26.73 -12.38
N GLY A 229 -38.22 -27.02 -13.52
CA GLY A 229 -38.47 -26.31 -14.78
C GLY A 229 -37.51 -25.15 -15.07
N ALA A 230 -36.45 -24.96 -14.29
CA ALA A 230 -35.43 -23.96 -14.56
C ALA A 230 -34.60 -24.30 -15.81
N ARG A 231 -34.10 -23.28 -16.50
CA ARG A 231 -33.25 -23.42 -17.69
C ARG A 231 -31.81 -23.03 -17.35
N PRO A 232 -30.87 -23.99 -17.14
CA PRO A 232 -29.49 -23.69 -16.75
C PRO A 232 -28.75 -22.73 -17.69
N GLY A 233 -29.09 -22.73 -18.99
CA GLY A 233 -28.55 -21.76 -19.95
C GLY A 233 -28.80 -20.31 -19.56
N ARG A 234 -29.97 -19.99 -18.97
CA ARG A 234 -30.26 -18.63 -18.49
C ARG A 234 -29.39 -18.21 -17.31
N ILE A 235 -29.06 -19.16 -16.43
CA ILE A 235 -28.15 -18.91 -15.30
C ILE A 235 -26.76 -18.58 -15.85
N GLY A 236 -26.30 -19.35 -16.84
CA GLY A 236 -25.04 -19.09 -17.55
C GLY A 236 -25.03 -17.73 -18.24
N ASP A 237 -26.09 -17.38 -18.98
CA ASP A 237 -26.21 -16.09 -19.67
C ASP A 237 -26.18 -14.90 -18.68
N VAL A 238 -26.89 -15.01 -17.55
CA VAL A 238 -26.90 -13.98 -16.51
C VAL A 238 -25.52 -13.89 -15.85
N ALA A 239 -24.89 -15.02 -15.51
CA ALA A 239 -23.56 -15.05 -14.93
C ALA A 239 -22.53 -14.41 -15.86
N ALA A 240 -22.55 -14.73 -17.16
CA ALA A 240 -21.66 -14.12 -18.15
C ALA A 240 -21.91 -12.61 -18.29
N SER A 241 -23.17 -12.18 -18.27
CA SER A 241 -23.52 -10.75 -18.36
C SER A 241 -23.07 -9.93 -17.15
N PHE A 242 -22.77 -10.57 -16.01
CA PHE A 242 -22.32 -9.89 -14.79
C PHE A 242 -20.94 -9.24 -14.94
N LEU A 243 -20.16 -9.63 -15.95
CA LEU A 243 -18.95 -8.90 -16.33
C LEU A 243 -19.25 -7.44 -16.71
N GLY A 244 -20.45 -7.15 -17.21
CA GLY A 244 -20.89 -5.80 -17.57
C GLY A 244 -20.80 -4.80 -16.40
N PRO A 245 -21.53 -4.99 -15.29
CA PRO A 245 -21.42 -4.10 -14.13
C PRO A 245 -20.03 -4.12 -13.47
N VAL A 246 -19.28 -5.21 -13.52
CA VAL A 246 -17.89 -5.26 -13.02
C VAL A 246 -16.97 -4.33 -13.84
N ILE A 247 -17.02 -4.43 -15.16
CA ILE A 247 -16.28 -3.54 -16.06
C ILE A 247 -16.74 -2.09 -15.88
N ALA A 248 -18.06 -1.88 -15.72
CA ALA A 248 -18.59 -0.54 -15.45
C ALA A 248 -18.07 0.04 -14.13
N ALA A 249 -17.94 -0.76 -13.07
CA ALA A 249 -17.39 -0.31 -11.78
C ALA A 249 -15.94 0.15 -11.92
N ALA A 250 -15.11 -0.63 -12.60
CA ALA A 250 -13.72 -0.26 -12.88
C ALA A 250 -13.64 1.01 -13.75
N ALA A 251 -14.44 1.08 -14.81
CA ALA A 251 -14.50 2.24 -15.69
C ALA A 251 -14.99 3.50 -14.96
N ILE A 252 -15.97 3.38 -14.05
CA ILE A 252 -16.45 4.47 -13.20
C ILE A 252 -15.32 4.99 -12.31
N GLY A 253 -14.60 4.10 -11.61
CA GLY A 253 -13.48 4.50 -10.75
C GLY A 253 -12.41 5.27 -11.52
N ILE A 254 -11.96 4.73 -12.66
CA ILE A 254 -10.96 5.38 -13.52
C ILE A 254 -11.49 6.71 -14.07
N ALA A 255 -12.70 6.74 -14.64
CA ALA A 255 -13.26 7.93 -15.26
C ALA A 255 -13.50 9.05 -14.24
N LEU A 256 -13.98 8.72 -13.04
CA LEU A 256 -14.20 9.72 -12.01
C LEU A 256 -12.88 10.24 -11.42
N TRP A 257 -11.85 9.40 -11.29
CA TRP A 257 -10.51 9.89 -10.94
C TRP A 257 -9.97 10.86 -11.99
N LEU A 258 -10.04 10.51 -13.28
CA LEU A 258 -9.63 11.41 -14.37
C LEU A 258 -10.46 12.69 -14.40
N PHE A 259 -11.75 12.61 -14.07
CA PHE A 259 -12.59 13.79 -13.90
C PHE A 259 -12.09 14.67 -12.76
N LEU A 260 -11.79 14.11 -11.58
CA LEU A 260 -11.23 14.85 -10.46
C LEU A 260 -9.92 15.54 -10.85
N LEU A 261 -9.03 14.86 -11.57
CA LEU A 261 -7.79 15.46 -12.08
C LEU A 261 -8.02 16.59 -13.08
N SER A 262 -9.08 16.53 -13.91
CA SER A 262 -9.38 17.63 -14.82
C SER A 262 -9.92 18.88 -14.12
N VAL A 263 -10.52 18.72 -12.93
CA VAL A 263 -11.02 19.83 -12.10
C VAL A 263 -9.94 20.33 -11.12
N ARG A 264 -9.13 19.41 -10.57
CA ARG A 264 -8.07 19.65 -9.58
C ARG A 264 -6.84 18.78 -9.88
N PRO A 265 -5.96 19.23 -10.79
CA PRO A 265 -4.78 18.45 -11.19
C PRO A 265 -3.83 18.12 -10.03
N LEU A 266 -3.74 19.00 -9.03
CA LEU A 266 -2.89 18.81 -7.85
C LEU A 266 -3.19 17.55 -7.03
N TYR A 267 -4.37 16.93 -7.17
CA TYR A 267 -4.64 15.63 -6.53
C TYR A 267 -3.71 14.52 -7.01
N ALA A 268 -3.15 14.62 -8.22
CA ALA A 268 -2.16 13.66 -8.73
C ALA A 268 -0.84 13.65 -7.93
N LEU A 269 -0.60 14.70 -7.13
CA LEU A 269 0.61 14.89 -6.34
C LEU A 269 0.46 14.44 -4.88
N LEU A 270 -0.77 14.18 -4.43
CA LEU A 270 -1.01 13.59 -3.11
C LEU A 270 -0.63 12.11 -3.13
N TYR A 271 -0.14 11.61 -2.00
CA TYR A 271 0.26 10.21 -1.86
C TYR A 271 -0.88 9.28 -2.31
N ILE A 272 -0.60 8.39 -3.26
CA ILE A 272 -1.56 7.46 -3.92
C ILE A 272 -2.87 8.11 -4.39
N GLY A 273 -2.93 9.43 -4.54
CA GLY A 273 -4.16 10.17 -4.79
C GLY A 273 -5.23 10.03 -3.69
N ASP A 274 -4.84 9.75 -2.44
CA ASP A 274 -5.72 9.91 -1.30
C ASP A 274 -5.84 11.41 -0.99
N THR A 275 -7.08 11.90 -0.97
CA THR A 275 -7.33 13.31 -0.72
C THR A 275 -7.66 13.53 0.76
N TYR A 276 -7.52 14.76 1.26
CA TYR A 276 -7.76 15.07 2.67
C TYR A 276 -9.16 14.68 3.16
N ARG A 277 -10.15 14.61 2.25
CA ARG A 277 -11.53 14.19 2.53
C ARG A 277 -12.04 13.17 1.51
N SER A 278 -11.28 12.10 1.32
CA SER A 278 -11.58 11.05 0.36
C SER A 278 -12.93 10.34 0.59
N GLN A 279 -13.51 10.40 1.80
CA GLN A 279 -14.79 9.75 2.14
C GLN A 279 -15.97 10.20 1.26
N TYR A 280 -15.99 11.46 0.81
CA TYR A 280 -17.05 11.96 -0.08
C TYR A 280 -16.97 11.31 -1.47
N TYR A 281 -15.75 11.21 -2.00
CA TYR A 281 -15.49 10.58 -3.30
C TYR A 281 -15.69 9.07 -3.23
N ALA A 282 -15.12 8.39 -2.22
CA ALA A 282 -15.28 6.96 -2.00
C ALA A 282 -16.77 6.57 -1.93
N THR A 283 -17.56 7.30 -1.15
CA THR A 283 -19.00 7.05 -1.02
C THR A 283 -19.74 7.35 -2.32
N GLY A 284 -19.51 8.52 -2.94
CA GLY A 284 -20.16 8.90 -4.19
C GLY A 284 -19.87 7.93 -5.33
N PHE A 285 -18.61 7.50 -5.48
CA PHE A 285 -18.17 6.55 -6.51
C PHE A 285 -18.83 5.18 -6.28
N THR A 286 -18.87 4.73 -5.01
CA THR A 286 -19.51 3.46 -4.63
C THR A 286 -21.00 3.48 -4.97
N LEU A 287 -21.72 4.55 -4.62
CA LEU A 287 -23.13 4.71 -4.98
C LEU A 287 -23.35 4.67 -6.50
N LEU A 288 -22.47 5.29 -7.30
CA LEU A 288 -22.58 5.25 -8.75
C LEU A 288 -22.33 3.84 -9.32
N ALA A 289 -21.36 3.10 -8.79
CA ALA A 289 -21.12 1.71 -9.16
C ALA A 289 -22.33 0.82 -8.80
N LEU A 290 -22.98 1.06 -7.65
CA LEU A 290 -24.22 0.38 -7.26
C LEU A 290 -25.41 0.75 -8.17
N VAL A 291 -25.46 1.97 -8.73
CA VAL A 291 -26.44 2.32 -9.78
C VAL A 291 -26.22 1.47 -11.03
N ALA A 292 -24.97 1.30 -11.48
CA ALA A 292 -24.66 0.42 -12.62
C ALA A 292 -25.08 -1.03 -12.35
N LEU A 293 -24.83 -1.54 -11.15
CA LEU A 293 -25.26 -2.86 -10.71
C LEU A 293 -26.79 -3.02 -10.74
N THR A 294 -27.55 -2.04 -10.25
CA THR A 294 -29.03 -2.11 -10.27
C THR A 294 -29.60 -1.97 -11.69
N ILE A 295 -28.93 -1.25 -12.60
CA ILE A 295 -29.29 -1.22 -14.03
C ILE A 295 -29.13 -2.61 -14.64
N TRP A 296 -28.00 -3.28 -14.38
CA TRP A 296 -27.79 -4.67 -14.79
C TRP A 296 -28.85 -5.60 -14.20
N TYR A 297 -29.16 -5.47 -12.91
CA TYR A 297 -30.19 -6.30 -12.27
C TYR A 297 -31.55 -6.16 -12.94
N ARG A 298 -31.96 -4.92 -13.25
CA ARG A 298 -33.22 -4.65 -13.97
C ARG A 298 -33.25 -5.30 -15.35
N TRP A 299 -32.13 -5.32 -16.05
CA TRP A 299 -31.98 -6.03 -17.32
C TRP A 299 -32.07 -7.56 -17.12
N ALA A 300 -31.37 -8.11 -16.13
CA ALA A 300 -31.34 -9.54 -15.84
C ALA A 300 -32.74 -10.06 -15.48
N ARG A 301 -33.49 -9.28 -14.69
CA ARG A 301 -34.87 -9.60 -14.29
C ARG A 301 -35.90 -9.58 -15.42
N ARG A 302 -35.56 -9.06 -16.61
CA ARG A 302 -36.39 -9.21 -17.83
C ARG A 302 -36.24 -10.59 -18.47
N ARG A 303 -35.16 -11.31 -18.17
CA ARG A 303 -34.78 -12.58 -18.81
C ARG A 303 -34.76 -13.77 -17.84
N ALA A 304 -34.64 -13.49 -16.54
CA ALA A 304 -34.45 -14.48 -15.50
C ALA A 304 -35.26 -14.16 -14.23
N THR A 305 -35.61 -15.20 -13.49
CA THR A 305 -36.26 -15.13 -12.18
C THR A 305 -35.28 -14.69 -11.08
N VAL A 306 -35.78 -14.33 -9.89
CA VAL A 306 -34.93 -14.01 -8.72
C VAL A 306 -33.99 -15.18 -8.40
N ALA A 307 -34.51 -16.40 -8.42
CA ALA A 307 -33.74 -17.61 -8.15
C ALA A 307 -32.63 -17.84 -9.18
N GLU A 308 -32.92 -17.66 -10.47
CA GLU A 308 -31.92 -17.78 -11.55
C GLU A 308 -30.82 -16.72 -11.42
N VAL A 309 -31.16 -15.46 -11.07
CA VAL A 309 -30.17 -14.41 -10.82
C VAL A 309 -29.34 -14.71 -9.57
N ALA A 310 -29.96 -15.17 -8.48
CA ALA A 310 -29.25 -15.56 -7.27
C ALA A 310 -28.28 -16.73 -7.53
N LEU A 311 -28.71 -17.76 -8.25
CA LEU A 311 -27.84 -18.88 -8.64
C LEU A 311 -26.70 -18.43 -9.56
N ALA A 312 -26.94 -17.46 -10.46
CA ALA A 312 -25.89 -16.87 -11.29
C ALA A 312 -24.88 -16.12 -10.42
N SER A 313 -25.35 -15.38 -9.41
CA SER A 313 -24.47 -14.70 -8.45
C SER A 313 -23.63 -15.69 -7.63
N LEU A 314 -24.24 -16.77 -7.15
CA LEU A 314 -23.52 -17.82 -6.44
C LEU A 314 -22.52 -18.57 -7.33
N SER A 315 -22.81 -18.71 -8.62
CA SER A 315 -21.91 -19.36 -9.58
C SER A 315 -20.61 -18.60 -9.75
N TRP A 316 -20.65 -17.27 -9.88
CA TRP A 316 -19.39 -16.51 -9.97
C TRP A 316 -18.66 -16.47 -8.62
N LEU A 317 -19.36 -16.42 -7.48
CA LEU A 317 -18.73 -16.54 -6.16
C LEU A 317 -17.98 -17.87 -6.01
N ALA A 318 -18.61 -18.99 -6.40
CA ALA A 318 -17.94 -20.29 -6.38
C ALA A 318 -16.75 -20.36 -7.34
N THR A 319 -16.85 -19.77 -8.53
CA THR A 319 -15.73 -19.67 -9.46
C THR A 319 -14.59 -18.84 -8.87
N LEU A 320 -14.88 -17.67 -8.29
CA LEU A 320 -13.87 -16.83 -7.67
C LEU A 320 -13.26 -17.50 -6.43
N ALA A 321 -14.03 -18.26 -5.65
CA ALA A 321 -13.49 -19.06 -4.55
C ALA A 321 -12.43 -20.06 -5.04
N LEU A 322 -12.68 -20.75 -6.16
CA LEU A 322 -11.70 -21.67 -6.76
C LEU A 322 -10.49 -20.95 -7.36
N VAL A 323 -10.71 -19.82 -8.03
CA VAL A 323 -9.62 -19.03 -8.62
C VAL A 323 -8.72 -18.46 -7.53
N THR A 324 -9.31 -17.83 -6.51
CA THR A 324 -8.54 -17.25 -5.39
C THR A 324 -7.89 -18.32 -4.54
N ALA A 325 -8.50 -19.48 -4.31
CA ALA A 325 -7.82 -20.62 -3.68
C ALA A 325 -6.51 -21.03 -4.37
N ALA A 326 -6.37 -20.76 -5.67
CA ALA A 326 -5.16 -21.05 -6.43
C ALA A 326 -4.14 -19.90 -6.47
N VAL A 327 -4.60 -18.64 -6.53
CA VAL A 327 -3.73 -17.48 -6.82
C VAL A 327 -3.57 -16.50 -5.66
N ALA A 328 -4.50 -16.50 -4.71
CA ALA A 328 -4.59 -15.60 -3.56
C ALA A 328 -5.42 -16.29 -2.46
N PRO A 329 -4.87 -17.34 -1.82
CA PRO A 329 -5.62 -18.21 -0.92
C PRO A 329 -6.13 -17.48 0.32
N GLY A 330 -5.43 -16.45 0.79
CA GLY A 330 -5.84 -15.57 1.89
C GLY A 330 -7.13 -14.80 1.59
N GLY A 331 -7.48 -14.58 0.31
CA GLY A 331 -8.74 -13.96 -0.12
C GLY A 331 -9.91 -14.92 -0.35
N ALA A 332 -9.69 -16.24 -0.38
CA ALA A 332 -10.70 -17.20 -0.83
C ALA A 332 -11.95 -17.28 0.06
N TYR A 333 -11.81 -16.98 1.35
CA TYR A 333 -12.91 -17.00 2.32
C TYR A 333 -14.02 -16.00 1.98
N LEU A 334 -13.66 -14.87 1.33
CA LEU A 334 -14.60 -13.81 0.93
C LEU A 334 -15.67 -14.34 -0.01
N PHE A 335 -15.30 -15.27 -0.88
CA PHE A 335 -16.19 -15.85 -1.88
C PHE A 335 -16.81 -17.16 -1.39
N THR A 336 -16.05 -17.94 -0.63
CA THR A 336 -16.43 -19.28 -0.17
C THR A 336 -17.61 -19.25 0.79
N TRP A 337 -17.57 -18.44 1.84
CA TRP A 337 -18.64 -18.41 2.86
C TRP A 337 -19.99 -17.96 2.29
N PRO A 338 -20.06 -16.85 1.52
CA PRO A 338 -21.32 -16.45 0.88
C PRO A 338 -21.85 -17.50 -0.10
N ALA A 339 -20.97 -18.15 -0.88
CA ALA A 339 -21.37 -19.19 -1.83
C ALA A 339 -21.96 -20.41 -1.13
N VAL A 340 -21.28 -20.97 -0.12
CA VAL A 340 -21.74 -22.15 0.63
C VAL A 340 -23.07 -21.85 1.33
N ILE A 341 -23.16 -20.74 2.06
CA ILE A 341 -24.38 -20.37 2.81
C ILE A 341 -25.55 -20.10 1.86
N GLY A 342 -25.34 -19.31 0.81
CA GLY A 342 -26.37 -18.99 -0.16
C GLY A 342 -26.86 -20.21 -0.94
N ALA A 343 -25.94 -21.06 -1.41
CA ALA A 343 -26.30 -22.26 -2.15
C ALA A 343 -27.04 -23.28 -1.27
N SER A 344 -26.62 -23.45 -0.02
CA SER A 344 -27.27 -24.33 0.95
C SER A 344 -28.68 -23.84 1.28
N ALA A 345 -28.86 -22.55 1.53
CA ALA A 345 -30.18 -21.94 1.76
C ALA A 345 -31.09 -22.11 0.54
N MET A 346 -30.57 -21.89 -0.66
CA MET A 346 -31.29 -22.11 -1.92
C MET A 346 -31.72 -23.56 -2.09
N ALA A 347 -30.83 -24.53 -1.83
CA ALA A 347 -31.16 -25.94 -1.92
C ALA A 347 -32.20 -26.36 -0.86
N ALA A 348 -32.09 -25.84 0.36
CA ALA A 348 -33.01 -26.09 1.47
C ALA A 348 -34.42 -25.54 1.18
N ALA A 349 -34.52 -24.26 0.79
CA ALA A 349 -35.79 -23.64 0.43
C ALA A 349 -36.44 -24.39 -0.73
N GLN A 350 -35.67 -24.75 -1.75
CA GLN A 350 -36.19 -25.56 -2.83
C GLN A 350 -36.65 -26.94 -2.34
N ARG A 351 -35.95 -27.61 -1.42
CA ARG A 351 -36.35 -28.95 -0.99
C ARG A 351 -37.58 -28.97 -0.08
N TRP A 352 -37.72 -27.97 0.80
CA TRP A 352 -38.66 -28.01 1.91
C TRP A 352 -39.74 -26.93 1.90
N ALA A 353 -39.54 -25.82 1.18
CA ALA A 353 -40.55 -24.78 1.09
C ALA A 353 -41.57 -25.11 -0.03
N GLY A 354 -42.86 -24.91 0.26
CA GLY A 354 -43.92 -25.05 -0.73
C GLY A 354 -43.84 -23.98 -1.84
N GLU A 355 -44.49 -24.25 -2.97
CA GLU A 355 -44.60 -23.27 -4.06
C GLU A 355 -45.23 -21.95 -3.55
N GLY A 356 -44.66 -20.81 -3.95
CA GLY A 356 -45.12 -19.48 -3.51
C GLY A 356 -44.66 -19.06 -2.11
N SER A 357 -43.92 -19.91 -1.38
CA SER A 357 -43.42 -19.59 -0.05
C SER A 357 -42.39 -18.44 -0.05
N PRO A 358 -42.47 -17.48 0.92
CA PRO A 358 -41.51 -16.38 1.04
C PRO A 358 -40.08 -16.84 1.33
N TRP A 359 -39.90 -18.08 1.83
CA TRP A 359 -38.60 -18.68 2.07
C TRP A 359 -37.71 -18.75 0.83
N HIS A 360 -38.29 -18.81 -0.37
CA HIS A 360 -37.51 -18.77 -1.61
C HIS A 360 -36.80 -17.43 -1.83
N ALA A 361 -37.47 -16.32 -1.50
CA ALA A 361 -36.88 -14.98 -1.62
C ALA A 361 -35.82 -14.76 -0.53
N ILE A 362 -36.09 -15.20 0.70
CA ILE A 362 -35.13 -15.14 1.81
C ILE A 362 -33.87 -15.95 1.47
N ALA A 363 -34.03 -17.19 0.97
CA ALA A 363 -32.92 -18.04 0.55
C ALA A 363 -32.11 -17.44 -0.60
N ALA A 364 -32.76 -16.78 -1.56
CA ALA A 364 -32.09 -16.11 -2.68
C ALA A 364 -31.19 -14.94 -2.24
N GLY A 365 -31.45 -14.36 -1.06
CA GLY A 365 -30.63 -13.31 -0.46
C GLY A 365 -29.76 -13.78 0.71
N ALA A 366 -29.74 -15.08 1.04
CA ALA A 366 -29.02 -15.59 2.20
C ALA A 366 -27.50 -15.38 2.12
N ALA A 367 -26.94 -15.29 0.91
CA ALA A 367 -25.53 -14.94 0.70
C ALA A 367 -25.20 -13.48 1.04
N ALA A 368 -26.19 -12.59 1.08
CA ALA A 368 -25.95 -11.16 1.29
C ALA A 368 -25.38 -10.87 2.67
N ALA A 369 -25.90 -11.51 3.73
CA ALA A 369 -25.41 -11.28 5.08
C ALA A 369 -23.91 -11.61 5.24
N PRO A 370 -23.42 -12.83 4.94
CA PRO A 370 -22.00 -13.12 5.03
C PRO A 370 -21.17 -12.30 4.03
N ALA A 371 -21.67 -12.03 2.81
CA ALA A 371 -20.95 -11.21 1.86
C ALA A 371 -20.71 -9.79 2.38
N MET A 372 -21.76 -9.13 2.88
CA MET A 372 -21.65 -7.76 3.40
C MET A 372 -20.80 -7.70 4.67
N LEU A 373 -20.96 -8.65 5.59
CA LEU A 373 -20.20 -8.68 6.84
C LEU A 373 -18.69 -8.84 6.63
N LEU A 374 -18.29 -9.62 5.62
CA LEU A 374 -16.88 -9.84 5.31
C LEU A 374 -16.29 -8.69 4.48
N VAL A 375 -17.07 -8.15 3.52
CA VAL A 375 -16.52 -7.27 2.49
C VAL A 375 -16.61 -5.80 2.84
N VAL A 376 -17.63 -5.37 3.58
CA VAL A 376 -17.78 -3.94 3.92
C VAL A 376 -16.54 -3.42 4.67
N PRO A 377 -16.00 -4.10 5.71
CA PRO A 377 -14.77 -3.65 6.35
C PRO A 377 -13.59 -3.53 5.37
N ILE A 378 -13.46 -4.49 4.45
CA ILE A 378 -12.38 -4.51 3.45
C ILE A 378 -12.52 -3.37 2.46
N VAL A 379 -13.71 -3.14 1.91
CA VAL A 379 -13.96 -2.01 0.98
C VAL A 379 -13.65 -0.69 1.65
N LEU A 380 -14.00 -0.54 2.93
CA LEU A 380 -13.69 0.66 3.71
C LEU A 380 -12.18 0.83 3.96
N LEU A 381 -11.43 -0.27 4.12
CA LEU A 381 -9.96 -0.26 4.24
C LEU A 381 -9.24 -0.04 2.90
N LEU A 382 -9.78 -0.56 1.80
CA LEU A 382 -9.14 -0.47 0.48
C LEU A 382 -9.03 0.98 -0.03
N PHE A 383 -9.98 1.86 0.34
CA PHE A 383 -9.90 3.27 -0.05
C PHE A 383 -8.70 4.01 0.55
N PRO A 384 -8.46 4.02 1.87
CA PRO A 384 -7.25 4.64 2.43
C PRO A 384 -5.97 3.87 2.05
N LEU A 385 -6.03 2.55 1.82
CA LEU A 385 -4.84 1.78 1.42
C LEU A 385 -4.39 2.03 -0.04
N LEU A 386 -5.34 2.25 -0.96
CA LEU A 386 -5.05 2.39 -2.39
C LEU A 386 -5.26 3.82 -2.93
N GLY A 387 -5.90 4.68 -2.15
CA GLY A 387 -6.30 6.04 -2.52
C GLY A 387 -7.46 6.07 -3.51
N ILE A 388 -7.98 7.28 -3.77
CA ILE A 388 -9.06 7.48 -4.75
C ILE A 388 -8.56 7.24 -6.18
N SER A 389 -7.25 7.37 -6.43
CA SER A 389 -6.64 7.11 -7.74
C SER A 389 -6.84 5.67 -8.23
N LEU A 390 -6.93 4.71 -7.31
CA LEU A 390 -7.16 3.29 -7.58
C LEU A 390 -8.54 2.82 -7.14
N ALA A 391 -9.53 3.73 -7.07
CA ALA A 391 -10.90 3.43 -6.66
C ALA A 391 -11.56 2.28 -7.45
N ALA A 392 -11.07 1.94 -8.65
CA ALA A 392 -11.57 0.80 -9.43
C ALA A 392 -11.60 -0.50 -8.62
N ALA A 393 -10.58 -0.80 -7.80
CA ALA A 393 -10.50 -2.03 -7.02
C ALA A 393 -11.61 -2.14 -5.94
N PRO A 394 -11.77 -1.18 -5.00
CA PRO A 394 -12.86 -1.22 -4.03
C PRO A 394 -14.25 -1.15 -4.68
N LEU A 395 -14.41 -0.46 -5.82
CA LEU A 395 -15.69 -0.42 -6.54
C LEU A 395 -16.06 -1.77 -7.18
N VAL A 396 -15.07 -2.47 -7.76
CA VAL A 396 -15.26 -3.83 -8.26
C VAL A 396 -15.68 -4.75 -7.11
N ALA A 397 -15.00 -4.70 -5.96
CA ALA A 397 -15.41 -5.46 -4.78
C ALA A 397 -16.85 -5.12 -4.35
N ALA A 398 -17.19 -3.83 -4.23
CA ALA A 398 -18.54 -3.40 -3.87
C ALA A 398 -19.62 -3.93 -4.85
N VAL A 399 -19.34 -3.96 -6.16
CA VAL A 399 -20.28 -4.48 -7.17
C VAL A 399 -20.38 -6.01 -7.13
N LEU A 400 -19.25 -6.71 -7.01
CA LEU A 400 -19.19 -8.16 -6.87
C LEU A 400 -20.11 -8.57 -5.71
N PHE A 401 -19.83 -8.09 -4.50
CA PHE A 401 -20.57 -8.54 -3.33
C PHE A 401 -21.96 -7.90 -3.22
N GLY A 402 -22.14 -6.66 -3.68
CA GLY A 402 -23.44 -5.98 -3.76
C GLY A 402 -24.48 -6.77 -4.55
N ALA A 403 -24.04 -7.57 -5.54
CA ALA A 403 -24.94 -8.40 -6.34
C ALA A 403 -25.71 -9.44 -5.53
N THR A 404 -25.15 -9.90 -4.40
CA THR A 404 -25.79 -10.87 -3.51
C THR A 404 -27.01 -10.30 -2.79
N ALA A 405 -27.03 -8.99 -2.53
CA ALA A 405 -28.12 -8.30 -1.84
C ALA A 405 -29.30 -7.96 -2.77
N LEU A 406 -29.10 -7.93 -4.09
CA LEU A 406 -30.14 -7.57 -5.05
C LEU A 406 -31.37 -8.49 -5.00
N SER A 407 -31.17 -9.76 -4.65
CA SER A 407 -32.25 -10.75 -4.51
C SER A 407 -33.21 -10.44 -3.36
N LEU A 408 -32.80 -9.61 -2.39
CA LEU A 408 -33.64 -9.16 -1.28
C LEU A 408 -34.58 -8.02 -1.68
N LEU A 409 -34.32 -7.34 -2.80
CA LEU A 409 -35.09 -6.17 -3.20
C LEU A 409 -36.39 -6.57 -3.90
N PRO A 410 -37.56 -6.06 -3.47
CA PRO A 410 -38.82 -6.28 -4.17
C PRO A 410 -38.76 -5.61 -5.55
N PHE A 411 -38.76 -6.42 -6.62
CA PHE A 411 -38.62 -5.89 -7.97
C PHE A 411 -39.91 -5.28 -8.49
N THR A 412 -40.00 -3.96 -8.39
CA THR A 412 -40.98 -3.16 -9.12
C THR A 412 -40.24 -2.12 -9.96
N PRO A 413 -40.42 -2.09 -11.30
CA PRO A 413 -39.64 -1.21 -12.18
C PRO A 413 -39.71 0.27 -11.78
N ARG A 414 -40.88 0.73 -11.32
CA ARG A 414 -41.09 2.13 -10.89
C ARG A 414 -40.30 2.47 -9.63
N VAL A 415 -40.31 1.60 -8.61
CA VAL A 415 -39.55 1.83 -7.36
C VAL A 415 -38.06 1.78 -7.65
N PHE A 416 -37.61 0.84 -8.47
CA PHE A 416 -36.20 0.76 -8.89
C PHE A 416 -35.75 2.03 -9.61
N THR A 417 -36.53 2.59 -10.54
CA THR A 417 -36.20 3.85 -11.20
C THR A 417 -36.11 5.01 -10.20
N VAL A 418 -37.08 5.14 -9.29
CA VAL A 418 -37.08 6.22 -8.27
C VAL A 418 -35.88 6.10 -7.34
N MET A 419 -35.60 4.89 -6.85
CA MET A 419 -34.44 4.60 -6.01
C MET A 419 -33.13 4.91 -6.75
N GLN A 420 -33.00 4.49 -8.01
CA GLN A 420 -31.83 4.79 -8.84
C GLN A 420 -31.63 6.29 -9.02
N SER A 421 -32.70 7.04 -9.30
CA SER A 421 -32.62 8.50 -9.41
C SER A 421 -32.18 9.15 -8.09
N PHE A 422 -32.71 8.70 -6.96
CA PHE A 422 -32.30 9.21 -5.64
C PHE A 422 -30.83 8.90 -5.34
N VAL A 423 -30.39 7.66 -5.56
CA VAL A 423 -28.99 7.24 -5.34
C VAL A 423 -28.05 7.97 -6.29
N LEU A 424 -28.44 8.17 -7.55
CA LEU A 424 -27.66 8.94 -8.52
C LEU A 424 -27.51 10.40 -8.10
N VAL A 425 -28.61 11.04 -7.67
CA VAL A 425 -28.55 12.41 -7.15
C VAL A 425 -27.64 12.47 -5.92
N ALA A 426 -27.79 11.55 -4.96
CA ALA A 426 -26.93 11.49 -3.79
C ALA A 426 -25.44 11.30 -4.16
N ALA A 427 -25.13 10.41 -5.11
CA ALA A 427 -23.78 10.19 -5.60
C ALA A 427 -23.17 11.47 -6.21
N VAL A 428 -23.90 12.15 -7.10
CA VAL A 428 -23.47 13.40 -7.72
C VAL A 428 -23.33 14.51 -6.69
N THR A 429 -24.26 14.61 -5.74
CA THR A 429 -24.19 15.57 -4.63
C THR A 429 -22.95 15.33 -3.78
N LEU A 430 -22.63 14.07 -3.43
CA LEU A 430 -21.44 13.76 -2.63
C LEU A 430 -20.15 14.12 -3.35
N VAL A 431 -20.03 13.81 -4.65
CA VAL A 431 -18.85 14.21 -5.43
C VAL A 431 -18.75 15.74 -5.53
N GLY A 432 -19.87 16.44 -5.76
CA GLY A 432 -19.92 17.90 -5.80
C GLY A 432 -19.59 18.55 -4.46
N VAL A 433 -20.08 17.99 -3.35
CA VAL A 433 -19.73 18.42 -1.99
C VAL A 433 -18.25 18.16 -1.74
N GLY A 434 -17.71 16.99 -2.10
CA GLY A 434 -16.29 16.68 -2.03
C GLY A 434 -15.45 17.75 -2.73
N LEU A 435 -15.77 18.07 -3.99
CA LEU A 435 -15.12 19.18 -4.71
C LEU A 435 -15.29 20.53 -4.00
N GLY A 436 -16.41 20.79 -3.34
CA GLY A 436 -16.60 22.03 -2.58
C GLY A 436 -15.77 22.10 -1.29
N VAL A 437 -15.65 20.99 -0.56
CA VAL A 437 -15.07 20.99 0.79
C VAL A 437 -13.62 20.54 0.83
N ASP A 438 -13.14 19.74 -0.11
CA ASP A 438 -11.80 19.15 -0.14
C ASP A 438 -10.76 20.06 -0.80
N GLY A 439 -10.92 21.37 -0.62
CA GLY A 439 -9.98 22.39 -1.09
C GLY A 439 -8.72 22.47 -0.23
N PHE A 440 -7.74 23.23 -0.72
CA PHE A 440 -6.49 23.47 -0.02
C PHE A 440 -6.57 24.70 0.88
N ASP A 441 -6.01 24.58 2.08
CA ASP A 441 -5.83 25.65 3.07
C ASP A 441 -4.67 25.30 4.03
N ILE A 442 -4.48 26.08 5.09
CA ILE A 442 -3.38 25.87 6.05
C ILE A 442 -3.46 24.50 6.76
N GLY A 443 -4.66 23.96 6.99
CA GLY A 443 -4.82 22.63 7.59
C GLY A 443 -4.84 21.49 6.56
N ARG A 444 -4.91 21.83 5.27
CA ARG A 444 -4.98 20.90 4.12
C ARG A 444 -4.11 21.45 3.02
N PRO A 445 -2.80 21.40 3.20
CA PRO A 445 -1.86 22.13 2.37
C PRO A 445 -1.89 21.63 0.93
N ARG A 446 -1.71 22.55 0.00
CA ARG A 446 -1.56 22.21 -1.41
C ARG A 446 -0.23 21.49 -1.64
N PRO A 447 -0.19 20.39 -2.38
CA PRO A 447 1.05 19.69 -2.69
C PRO A 447 1.89 20.49 -3.70
N VAL A 448 3.19 20.57 -3.45
CA VAL A 448 4.15 21.28 -4.31
C VAL A 448 5.36 20.41 -4.61
N SER A 449 5.72 20.36 -5.89
CA SER A 449 6.95 19.72 -6.37
C SER A 449 7.89 20.79 -6.89
N LEU A 450 9.02 20.99 -6.22
CA LEU A 450 10.13 21.80 -6.72
C LEU A 450 11.43 21.24 -6.13
N GLY A 451 12.38 20.98 -7.01
CA GLY A 451 13.74 20.58 -6.66
C GLY A 451 14.77 21.49 -7.32
N TYR A 452 15.99 21.44 -6.81
CA TYR A 452 17.14 22.10 -7.41
C TYR A 452 18.15 21.06 -7.89
N ALA A 453 18.68 21.22 -9.09
CA ALA A 453 19.57 20.24 -9.71
C ALA A 453 20.83 20.94 -10.25
N VAL A 454 22.01 20.50 -9.84
CA VAL A 454 23.32 21.02 -10.27
C VAL A 454 24.03 19.98 -11.11
N ASP A 455 24.32 20.34 -12.35
CA ASP A 455 25.16 19.55 -13.24
C ASP A 455 26.61 20.03 -13.10
N GLY A 456 27.42 19.25 -12.38
CA GLY A 456 28.83 19.49 -12.16
C GLY A 456 29.71 19.34 -13.40
N ASP A 457 29.22 18.67 -14.46
CA ASP A 457 29.96 18.48 -15.71
C ASP A 457 29.93 19.78 -16.54
N THR A 458 28.78 20.46 -16.55
CA THR A 458 28.58 21.71 -17.31
C THR A 458 28.65 22.97 -16.46
N GLY A 459 28.63 22.83 -15.13
CA GLY A 459 28.54 23.94 -14.17
C GLY A 459 27.19 24.65 -14.17
N ARG A 460 26.15 24.04 -14.76
CA ARG A 460 24.80 24.61 -14.86
C ARG A 460 23.91 24.13 -13.71
N ALA A 461 22.94 24.96 -13.35
CA ALA A 461 21.93 24.63 -12.36
C ALA A 461 20.52 24.77 -12.95
N TYR A 462 19.59 24.02 -12.38
CA TYR A 462 18.22 23.91 -12.86
C TYR A 462 17.23 23.89 -11.70
N TRP A 463 16.09 24.56 -11.87
CA TRP A 463 14.90 24.22 -11.10
C TRP A 463 14.19 23.10 -11.82
N VAL A 464 13.75 22.09 -11.08
CA VAL A 464 13.07 20.90 -11.61
C VAL A 464 11.75 20.68 -10.89
N THR A 465 10.74 20.21 -11.61
CA THR A 465 9.44 19.87 -11.03
C THR A 465 8.81 18.71 -11.78
N THR A 466 8.09 17.86 -11.04
CA THR A 466 7.17 16.85 -11.59
C THR A 466 5.70 17.26 -11.41
N GLY A 467 5.46 18.46 -10.90
CA GLY A 467 4.13 19.02 -10.66
C GLY A 467 3.61 19.86 -11.82
N GLU A 468 2.53 20.58 -11.53
CA GLU A 468 1.84 21.40 -12.51
C GLU A 468 2.63 22.70 -12.82
N PRO A 469 2.71 23.11 -14.09
CA PRO A 469 3.50 24.27 -14.50
C PRO A 469 2.90 25.61 -14.09
N ASP A 470 1.61 25.66 -13.78
CA ASP A 470 0.86 26.85 -13.37
C ASP A 470 0.74 26.97 -11.84
N GLU A 471 1.34 26.05 -11.08
CA GLU A 471 1.39 26.12 -9.63
C GLU A 471 2.02 27.47 -9.20
N PRO A 472 1.34 28.29 -8.36
CA PRO A 472 1.76 29.66 -8.06
C PRO A 472 3.20 29.87 -7.59
N MET A 473 3.79 28.92 -6.85
CA MET A 473 5.16 29.00 -6.35
C MET A 473 6.20 28.62 -7.43
N VAL A 474 5.84 27.69 -8.32
CA VAL A 474 6.72 27.12 -9.35
C VAL A 474 6.63 27.88 -10.68
N ALA A 475 5.44 28.36 -11.06
CA ALA A 475 5.18 29.03 -12.33
C ALA A 475 6.13 30.22 -12.63
N PRO A 476 6.48 31.09 -11.65
CA PRO A 476 7.43 32.17 -11.88
C PRO A 476 8.84 31.70 -12.27
N LEU A 477 9.23 30.49 -11.84
CA LEU A 477 10.53 29.91 -12.14
C LEU A 477 10.54 29.31 -13.55
N LEU A 478 9.42 28.72 -14.02
CA LEU A 478 9.33 27.99 -15.29
C LEU A 478 9.20 28.86 -16.55
N ALA A 479 9.50 30.15 -16.48
CA ALA A 479 9.31 31.10 -17.58
C ALA A 479 10.07 30.72 -18.88
N GLN A 480 11.24 30.08 -18.75
CA GLN A 480 12.04 29.58 -19.88
C GLN A 480 12.38 28.11 -19.68
N ARG A 481 11.53 27.23 -20.19
CA ARG A 481 11.72 25.78 -20.05
C ARG A 481 12.91 25.30 -20.88
N VAL A 482 13.66 24.36 -20.32
CA VAL A 482 14.79 23.69 -20.97
C VAL A 482 14.67 22.18 -20.82
N THR A 483 15.30 21.45 -21.72
CA THR A 483 15.50 20.00 -21.57
C THR A 483 16.72 19.76 -20.69
N LEU A 484 16.59 18.90 -19.67
CA LEU A 484 17.73 18.48 -18.88
C LEU A 484 18.73 17.69 -19.75
N PRO A 485 20.04 17.80 -19.49
CA PRO A 485 21.03 16.98 -20.19
C PRO A 485 20.75 15.49 -19.99
N THR A 486 20.73 14.73 -21.09
CA THR A 486 20.42 13.30 -21.07
C THR A 486 21.42 12.54 -20.22
N GLY A 487 20.93 11.76 -19.25
CA GLY A 487 21.77 10.90 -18.41
C GLY A 487 22.48 11.61 -17.26
N SER A 488 22.38 12.94 -17.13
CA SER A 488 23.01 13.66 -16.01
C SER A 488 22.30 13.42 -14.68
N PHE A 489 20.99 13.18 -14.69
CA PHE A 489 20.20 13.02 -13.47
C PHE A 489 19.43 11.69 -13.46
N PRO A 490 20.12 10.53 -13.38
CA PRO A 490 19.48 9.22 -13.35
C PRO A 490 18.64 8.97 -12.09
N ASN A 491 18.80 9.79 -11.04
CA ASN A 491 17.99 9.76 -9.82
C ASN A 491 16.62 10.45 -9.99
N LEU A 492 16.38 11.15 -11.10
CA LEU A 492 15.07 11.71 -11.40
C LEU A 492 14.09 10.63 -11.85
N PRO A 493 12.78 10.79 -11.56
CA PRO A 493 11.79 9.82 -11.96
C PRO A 493 11.74 9.69 -13.49
N PRO A 494 11.40 8.50 -14.03
CA PRO A 494 11.34 8.25 -15.48
C PRO A 494 10.14 8.90 -16.18
N ARG A 495 9.53 9.91 -15.56
CA ARG A 495 8.36 10.66 -16.04
C ARG A 495 8.82 12.02 -16.58
N PRO A 496 7.99 12.73 -17.37
CA PRO A 496 8.34 14.08 -17.83
C PRO A 496 8.66 15.01 -16.65
N VAL A 497 9.90 15.48 -16.57
CA VAL A 497 10.35 16.50 -15.62
C VAL A 497 10.40 17.83 -16.36
N LEU A 498 9.73 18.85 -15.82
CA LEU A 498 9.88 20.21 -16.30
C LEU A 498 11.10 20.82 -15.64
N ALA A 499 11.93 21.49 -16.45
CA ALA A 499 13.12 22.16 -15.96
C ALA A 499 13.28 23.55 -16.55
N THR A 500 13.98 24.41 -15.83
CA THR A 500 14.39 25.75 -16.25
C THR A 500 15.77 26.06 -15.68
N VAL A 501 16.53 26.93 -16.33
CA VAL A 501 17.86 27.32 -15.83
C VAL A 501 17.71 28.09 -14.53
N ALA A 502 18.39 27.64 -13.49
CA ALA A 502 18.43 28.31 -12.20
C ALA A 502 19.69 29.15 -12.04
N ARG A 503 19.66 30.07 -11.07
CA ARG A 503 20.86 30.79 -10.65
C ARG A 503 21.84 29.81 -10.02
N PRO A 504 23.13 29.82 -10.39
CA PRO A 504 24.14 29.03 -9.70
C PRO A 504 24.20 29.42 -8.22
N THR A 505 24.55 28.46 -7.38
CA THR A 505 24.69 28.61 -5.93
C THR A 505 26.09 28.19 -5.49
N ARG A 506 26.54 28.73 -4.35
CA ARG A 506 27.75 28.25 -3.67
C ARG A 506 27.42 27.38 -2.46
N SER A 507 26.16 27.33 -2.04
CA SER A 507 25.71 26.51 -0.90
C SER A 507 25.63 25.02 -1.22
N VAL A 508 25.58 24.67 -2.51
CA VAL A 508 25.55 23.28 -2.98
C VAL A 508 26.93 22.88 -3.48
N VAL A 509 27.53 21.90 -2.83
CA VAL A 509 28.84 21.35 -3.23
C VAL A 509 28.61 20.21 -4.21
N VAL A 510 29.27 20.26 -5.36
CA VAL A 510 29.28 19.15 -6.32
C VAL A 510 30.16 18.04 -5.75
N PRO A 511 29.73 16.76 -5.78
CA PRO A 511 30.55 15.67 -5.27
C PRO A 511 31.89 15.60 -6.00
N THR A 512 32.90 15.06 -5.32
CA THR A 512 34.24 14.83 -5.88
C THR A 512 34.62 13.37 -5.73
N LEU A 513 35.50 12.89 -6.62
CA LEU A 513 36.03 11.54 -6.61
C LEU A 513 37.56 11.61 -6.69
N GLN A 514 38.23 10.97 -5.74
CA GLN A 514 39.68 10.81 -5.71
C GLN A 514 40.03 9.34 -5.93
N GLN A 515 40.85 9.03 -6.92
CA GLN A 515 41.39 7.67 -7.08
C GLN A 515 42.44 7.41 -5.98
N LEU A 516 42.25 6.33 -5.23
CA LEU A 516 43.14 5.87 -4.17
C LEU A 516 44.11 4.80 -4.68
N GLY A 517 43.67 3.96 -5.62
CA GLY A 517 44.48 2.90 -6.21
C GLY A 517 43.80 2.23 -7.41
N ASP A 518 44.61 1.54 -8.21
CA ASP A 518 44.18 0.68 -9.31
C ASP A 518 45.01 -0.60 -9.26
N ARG A 519 44.35 -1.75 -9.14
CA ARG A 519 44.98 -3.07 -9.11
C ARG A 519 44.42 -3.94 -10.21
N ARG A 520 45.30 -4.34 -11.14
CA ARG A 520 44.95 -5.32 -12.18
C ARG A 520 44.91 -6.73 -11.61
N ARG A 521 43.85 -7.47 -11.94
CA ARG A 521 43.67 -8.89 -11.61
C ARG A 521 44.24 -9.80 -12.69
N SER A 522 44.44 -11.07 -12.35
CA SER A 522 44.99 -12.10 -13.23
C SER A 522 44.05 -12.51 -14.37
N ASP A 523 42.74 -12.35 -14.17
CA ASP A 523 41.67 -12.58 -15.16
C ASP A 523 41.52 -11.43 -16.17
N GLY A 524 42.24 -10.32 -15.97
CA GLY A 524 42.18 -9.15 -16.82
C GLY A 524 41.28 -8.02 -16.30
N ALA A 525 40.52 -8.24 -15.23
CA ALA A 525 39.75 -7.20 -14.56
C ALA A 525 40.67 -6.19 -13.82
N ARG A 526 40.10 -5.06 -13.43
CA ARG A 526 40.74 -4.03 -12.59
C ARG A 526 39.89 -3.75 -11.39
N ASP A 527 40.52 -3.73 -10.22
CA ASP A 527 39.94 -3.24 -8.98
C ASP A 527 40.40 -1.79 -8.77
N THR A 528 39.51 -0.82 -9.01
CA THR A 528 39.78 0.61 -8.85
C THR A 528 39.18 1.08 -7.53
N SER A 529 40.05 1.47 -6.59
CA SER A 529 39.65 2.06 -5.31
C SER A 529 39.58 3.57 -5.42
N VAL A 530 38.48 4.14 -4.96
CA VAL A 530 38.17 5.56 -5.01
C VAL A 530 37.62 6.04 -3.67
N ARG A 531 37.76 7.33 -3.41
CA ARG A 531 37.09 8.04 -2.32
C ARG A 531 36.12 9.04 -2.92
N VAL A 532 34.84 8.86 -2.60
CA VAL A 532 33.78 9.78 -2.98
C VAL A 532 33.52 10.73 -1.83
N GLN A 533 33.67 12.04 -2.07
CA GLN A 533 33.37 13.07 -1.09
C GLN A 533 32.15 13.87 -1.54
N ALA A 534 31.10 13.84 -0.72
CA ALA A 534 29.96 14.74 -0.83
C ALA A 534 30.20 16.01 0.00
N GLY A 535 29.44 17.07 -0.29
CA GLY A 535 29.49 18.28 0.51
C GLY A 535 28.94 18.10 1.92
N PRO A 536 29.29 19.00 2.85
CA PRO A 536 28.62 19.09 4.14
C PRO A 536 27.09 19.18 3.96
N GLY A 537 26.34 18.42 4.74
CA GLY A 537 24.88 18.40 4.70
C GLY A 537 24.27 17.53 3.61
N ALA A 538 25.08 16.77 2.86
CA ALA A 538 24.55 15.73 1.98
C ALA A 538 23.91 14.61 2.82
N SER A 539 22.65 14.29 2.54
CA SER A 539 21.92 13.19 3.19
C SER A 539 22.11 11.87 2.47
N TYR A 540 22.34 11.90 1.15
CA TYR A 540 22.56 10.70 0.34
C TYR A 540 23.65 10.90 -0.70
N VAL A 541 24.35 9.81 -1.02
CA VAL A 541 25.20 9.69 -2.19
C VAL A 541 24.76 8.51 -3.02
N TYR A 542 24.44 8.75 -4.29
CA TYR A 542 24.21 7.70 -5.28
C TYR A 542 25.38 7.63 -6.23
N VAL A 543 25.77 6.41 -6.61
CA VAL A 543 26.78 6.15 -7.62
C VAL A 543 26.17 5.26 -8.68
N TYR A 544 26.25 5.69 -9.94
CA TYR A 544 25.81 4.93 -11.10
C TYR A 544 27.00 4.63 -12.00
N GLY A 545 27.10 3.40 -12.48
CA GLY A 545 28.19 2.97 -13.34
C GLY A 545 27.73 2.03 -14.43
N ASP A 546 28.48 2.00 -15.53
CA ASP A 546 28.31 1.04 -16.61
C ASP A 546 29.37 -0.08 -16.47
N ALA A 547 29.00 -1.32 -16.81
CA ALA A 547 29.91 -2.48 -16.81
C ALA A 547 30.63 -2.74 -15.47
N ILE A 548 29.97 -2.50 -14.35
CA ILE A 548 30.44 -2.87 -13.01
C ILE A 548 30.22 -4.37 -12.80
N GLU A 549 31.28 -5.15 -12.58
CA GLU A 549 31.19 -6.59 -12.31
C GLU A 549 31.12 -6.92 -10.82
N GLY A 550 31.55 -6.00 -9.99
CA GLY A 550 31.40 -6.05 -8.54
C GLY A 550 31.78 -4.70 -7.94
N ALA A 551 31.27 -4.43 -6.74
CA ALA A 551 31.69 -3.26 -5.98
C ALA A 551 31.87 -3.61 -4.51
N THR A 552 32.62 -2.78 -3.80
CA THR A 552 32.68 -2.77 -2.35
C THR A 552 32.50 -1.35 -1.90
N VAL A 553 31.49 -1.08 -1.07
CA VAL A 553 31.15 0.26 -0.57
C VAL A 553 31.20 0.23 0.94
N GLY A 554 32.06 1.02 1.56
CA GLY A 554 32.19 1.05 3.03
C GLY A 554 32.54 -0.32 3.64
N GLY A 555 33.24 -1.18 2.90
CA GLY A 555 33.58 -2.55 3.32
C GLY A 555 32.52 -3.61 3.01
N ILE A 556 31.35 -3.24 2.52
CA ILE A 556 30.27 -4.16 2.15
C ILE A 556 30.40 -4.51 0.66
N ALA A 557 30.44 -5.80 0.35
CA ALA A 557 30.49 -6.28 -1.04
C ALA A 557 29.10 -6.22 -1.68
N LEU A 558 29.00 -5.59 -2.84
CA LEU A 558 27.78 -5.46 -3.62
C LEU A 558 27.93 -6.23 -4.95
N PRO A 559 26.88 -6.94 -5.39
CA PRO A 559 26.89 -7.61 -6.68
C PRO A 559 27.01 -6.60 -7.82
N GLY A 560 27.75 -6.96 -8.86
CA GLY A 560 27.77 -6.22 -10.12
C GLY A 560 26.59 -6.58 -11.03
N GLY A 561 26.66 -6.12 -12.28
CA GLY A 561 25.61 -6.28 -13.27
C GLY A 561 24.74 -5.04 -13.39
N THR A 562 23.47 -5.23 -13.72
CA THR A 562 22.50 -4.13 -13.86
C THR A 562 21.38 -4.30 -12.85
N ASN A 563 21.12 -3.23 -12.09
CA ASN A 563 20.10 -3.22 -11.04
C ASN A 563 19.20 -1.96 -11.08
N VAL A 564 19.61 -0.88 -11.76
CA VAL A 564 18.81 0.35 -11.86
C VAL A 564 18.83 0.88 -13.30
N GLY A 565 17.67 0.91 -13.96
CA GLY A 565 17.52 1.58 -15.26
C GLY A 565 18.46 1.07 -16.38
N GLY A 566 18.84 -0.21 -16.33
CA GLY A 566 19.79 -0.80 -17.28
C GLY A 566 21.27 -0.51 -16.97
N ARG A 567 21.57 0.07 -15.80
CA ARG A 567 22.91 0.34 -15.28
C ARG A 567 23.11 -0.28 -13.90
N TRP A 568 24.35 -0.25 -13.43
CA TRP A 568 24.66 -0.51 -12.04
C TRP A 568 24.45 0.76 -11.21
N GLY A 569 23.88 0.64 -10.02
CA GLY A 569 23.67 1.74 -9.09
C GLY A 569 23.78 1.30 -7.64
N ALA A 570 24.33 2.16 -6.78
CA ALA A 570 24.33 2.00 -5.34
C ALA A 570 24.05 3.33 -4.64
N GLY A 571 23.31 3.28 -3.53
CA GLY A 571 23.07 4.42 -2.64
C GLY A 571 23.85 4.27 -1.33
N TYR A 572 24.18 5.40 -0.71
CA TYR A 572 24.75 5.48 0.63
C TYR A 572 24.04 6.60 1.38
N ALA A 573 23.32 6.25 2.45
CA ALA A 573 22.68 7.21 3.34
C ALA A 573 23.67 7.72 4.39
N ALA A 574 23.51 8.97 4.83
CA ALA A 574 24.36 9.61 5.84
C ALA A 574 25.88 9.51 5.54
N PRO A 575 26.35 10.02 4.39
CA PRO A 575 27.76 9.94 4.01
C PRO A 575 28.69 10.56 5.07
N PRO A 576 29.80 9.89 5.44
CA PRO A 576 30.74 10.43 6.41
C PRO A 576 31.50 11.63 5.84
N ALA A 577 31.91 12.55 6.73
CA ALA A 577 32.51 13.83 6.34
C ALA A 577 33.87 13.69 5.64
N ASP A 578 34.61 12.61 5.90
CA ASP A 578 35.90 12.29 5.27
C ASP A 578 35.74 11.60 3.90
N GLY A 579 34.53 11.16 3.56
CA GLY A 579 34.17 10.55 2.28
C GLY A 579 34.00 9.03 2.36
N ILE A 580 33.33 8.48 1.36
CA ILE A 580 33.03 7.06 1.24
C ILE A 580 34.12 6.38 0.43
N GLU A 581 34.77 5.38 1.00
CA GLU A 581 35.66 4.50 0.24
C GLU A 581 34.86 3.47 -0.54
N MET A 582 35.14 3.38 -1.84
CA MET A 582 34.50 2.44 -2.76
C MET A 582 35.56 1.76 -3.60
N THR A 583 35.39 0.47 -3.87
CA THR A 583 36.22 -0.27 -4.84
C THR A 583 35.32 -0.87 -5.90
N PHE A 584 35.67 -0.69 -7.16
CA PHE A 584 34.90 -1.20 -8.31
C PHE A 584 35.73 -2.19 -9.10
N THR A 585 35.12 -3.30 -9.50
CA THR A 585 35.72 -4.28 -10.39
C THR A 585 35.15 -4.10 -11.81
N THR A 586 36.00 -3.84 -12.79
CA THR A 586 35.61 -3.63 -14.20
C THR A 586 36.63 -4.21 -15.19
N HIS A 587 36.21 -4.47 -16.44
CA HIS A 587 37.09 -4.74 -17.57
C HIS A 587 37.28 -3.48 -18.45
N GLY A 588 37.85 -2.42 -17.86
CA GLY A 588 38.10 -1.16 -18.58
C GLY A 588 38.35 0.00 -17.62
N PRO A 589 38.48 1.24 -18.14
CA PRO A 589 38.43 2.44 -17.32
C PRO A 589 37.12 2.49 -16.53
N LEU A 590 37.17 3.01 -15.30
CA LEU A 590 35.97 3.16 -14.47
C LEU A 590 35.31 4.48 -14.84
N THR A 591 34.09 4.42 -15.37
CA THR A 591 33.23 5.60 -15.54
C THR A 591 32.05 5.50 -14.59
N VAL A 592 31.96 6.45 -13.67
CA VAL A 592 30.87 6.54 -12.69
C VAL A 592 30.31 7.95 -12.60
N ARG A 593 29.00 8.02 -12.43
CA ARG A 593 28.28 9.25 -12.12
C ARG A 593 27.93 9.25 -10.64
N VAL A 594 28.45 10.23 -9.92
CA VAL A 594 28.18 10.43 -8.49
C VAL A 594 27.15 11.54 -8.33
N ILE A 595 26.18 11.32 -7.47
CA ILE A 595 25.10 12.26 -7.15
C ILE A 595 25.05 12.43 -5.64
N ALA A 596 25.13 13.67 -5.16
CA ALA A 596 24.87 14.02 -3.77
C ALA A 596 23.48 14.64 -3.65
N LEU A 597 22.66 14.16 -2.72
CA LEU A 597 21.39 14.79 -2.36
C LEU A 597 21.53 15.58 -1.06
N TYR A 598 20.86 16.72 -1.00
CA TYR A 598 20.78 17.59 0.16
C TYR A 598 19.31 17.86 0.50
N GLY A 599 18.97 17.80 1.79
CA GLY A 599 17.59 17.91 2.28
C GLY A 599 16.93 19.29 2.19
N THR A 600 17.55 20.26 1.52
CA THR A 600 17.02 21.64 1.42
C THR A 600 17.28 22.26 0.05
N LEU A 601 16.44 23.22 -0.32
CA LEU A 601 16.66 24.10 -1.47
C LEU A 601 17.64 25.25 -1.13
N PRO A 602 18.50 25.68 -2.08
CA PRO A 602 19.49 26.72 -1.84
C PRO A 602 18.87 28.12 -1.82
N ALA A 603 18.77 28.73 -0.64
CA ALA A 603 18.21 30.07 -0.47
C ALA A 603 18.95 31.14 -1.29
N ASP A 604 20.27 31.03 -1.44
CA ASP A 604 21.11 31.96 -2.22
C ASP A 604 20.91 31.83 -3.74
N ALA A 605 20.30 30.73 -4.22
CA ALA A 605 19.85 30.60 -5.61
C ALA A 605 18.50 31.27 -5.88
N GLY A 606 17.86 31.84 -4.85
CA GLY A 606 16.51 32.37 -4.92
C GLY A 606 15.42 31.31 -4.79
N ALA A 607 15.65 30.27 -3.98
CA ALA A 607 14.61 29.30 -3.64
C ALA A 607 13.39 30.02 -3.02
N PRO A 608 12.17 29.77 -3.50
CA PRO A 608 10.97 30.32 -2.89
C PRO A 608 10.78 29.70 -1.49
N GLY A 609 10.29 30.50 -0.54
CA GLY A 609 9.82 29.97 0.73
C GLY A 609 8.52 29.20 0.53
N LEU A 610 8.38 28.07 1.22
CA LEU A 610 7.14 27.31 1.22
C LEU A 610 6.09 28.09 2.05
N PRO A 611 4.94 28.48 1.48
CA PRO A 611 3.92 29.18 2.22
C PRO A 611 3.19 28.24 3.20
N PRO A 612 2.51 28.78 4.23
CA PRO A 612 1.86 27.97 5.28
C PRO A 612 0.71 27.07 4.77
N ASP A 613 0.20 27.32 3.58
CA ASP A 613 -0.87 26.55 2.94
C ASP A 613 -0.34 25.54 1.92
N ALA A 614 0.96 25.22 1.96
CA ALA A 614 1.63 24.33 1.01
C ALA A 614 2.56 23.33 1.69
N SER A 615 2.70 22.17 1.06
CA SER A 615 3.58 21.09 1.52
C SER A 615 4.39 20.54 0.36
N TRP A 616 5.63 20.11 0.62
CA TRP A 616 6.36 19.28 -0.32
C TRP A 616 5.62 17.96 -0.57
N VAL A 617 5.67 17.50 -1.81
CA VAL A 617 5.14 16.18 -2.18
C VAL A 617 6.04 15.07 -1.67
N THR A 618 5.41 13.93 -1.39
CA THR A 618 6.02 12.74 -0.79
C THR A 618 6.87 11.95 -1.80
N MET A 619 6.30 11.68 -2.98
CA MET A 619 6.85 10.73 -3.96
C MET A 619 7.67 11.37 -5.10
N SER A 620 8.16 12.59 -4.92
CA SER A 620 9.08 13.22 -5.87
C SER A 620 10.46 13.30 -5.23
N ALA A 621 11.40 12.49 -5.71
CA ALA A 621 12.75 12.34 -5.16
C ALA A 621 13.55 13.65 -4.98
N LEU A 622 13.05 14.78 -5.47
CA LEU A 622 13.66 16.10 -5.28
C LEU A 622 12.73 17.18 -4.72
N ALA A 623 11.48 16.89 -4.34
CA ALA A 623 10.62 17.93 -3.79
C ALA A 623 11.19 18.46 -2.46
N GLY A 624 11.49 19.75 -2.43
CA GLY A 624 12.16 20.39 -1.29
C GLY A 624 13.66 20.07 -1.17
N GLN A 625 14.22 19.29 -2.09
CA GLN A 625 15.59 18.80 -2.01
C GLN A 625 16.46 19.29 -3.18
N THR A 626 17.77 19.16 -2.99
CA THR A 626 18.77 19.49 -4.00
C THR A 626 19.54 18.25 -4.43
N SER A 627 19.75 18.09 -5.74
CA SER A 627 20.66 17.10 -6.32
C SER A 627 21.86 17.78 -6.95
N ALA A 628 23.06 17.27 -6.70
CA ALA A 628 24.29 17.68 -7.38
C ALA A 628 24.99 16.45 -7.98
N THR A 629 25.16 16.43 -9.29
CA THR A 629 25.76 15.31 -10.03
C THR A 629 27.11 15.68 -10.62
N ARG A 630 28.00 14.71 -10.76
CA ARG A 630 29.20 14.80 -11.62
C ARG A 630 29.63 13.43 -12.12
N GLU A 631 30.12 13.38 -13.35
CA GLU A 631 30.72 12.18 -13.93
C GLU A 631 32.24 12.18 -13.79
N PHE A 632 32.78 11.00 -13.53
CA PHE A 632 34.21 10.76 -13.36
C PHE A 632 34.62 9.57 -14.21
N THR A 633 35.74 9.71 -14.90
CA THR A 633 36.44 8.62 -15.57
C THR A 633 37.85 8.53 -15.00
N VAL A 634 38.20 7.39 -14.41
CA VAL A 634 39.50 7.12 -13.77
C VAL A 634 40.11 5.79 -14.22
#